data_AF-A0A136LXP1-F1
#
_entry.id   AF-A0A136LXP1-F1
#
_cell.length_a   1.000
_cell.length_b   1.000
_cell.length_c   1.000
_cell.angle_alpha   90.00
_cell.angle_beta   90.00
_cell.angle_gamma   90.00
#
_symmetry.space_group_name_H-M   'P 1'
#
loop_
_entity.id
_entity.type
_entity.pdbx_description
1 polymer ?
#
loop_
_entity_poly.entity_id
_entity_poly.type
_entity_poly.pdbx_seq_one_letter_code
_entity_poly.pdbx_strand_id
1 'polypeptide(L)'
;MVSQLSNKDLTPYQLRFEALERKLSGIELARALLHIAKRRGYKSNRRSEIEKEEGKVLEAVAENRNLMKQKGYRTVGEMLLLDDKYKERKRNSSGSYIGVTAREMLEDEARLILKRQRELGNERLTEDIQERLLGEMFFQRPFLNRSALEEKIGNCEFFAEEPRLAKNTRTAELFILYSNLNNLRLRQKGSYEDVMLSDHQRELIVAEALQKGAVKHNRIRKILSLPYDTSFKNVNYRKPKKADKNVTWEQVADDSEKQGFFVNLKGVAAIQKALKKTDPVLLERINQDTELADSLVEVLVFNKDEDAIISELTRLFPDIKDDALKELSAIAELKGFLHLSKKALNLIVPELKSGMVYSDAVTKAIPEEIRIKNGLQQKYLPPIDTDNLTNFNVIRALAQTRVVVNAIIKEYGSPLKVHIEFARDVSKTHEERRAIEKQQADNRQENERIVRLLKNEFGLSDPKGKDILKYKLWTEQAYHCAYSLMPIPADKLFSDDTYTEIDHILPYSRSLDDSYFNKVLVLSSQNQNKGSKTVYEYLGTNEELWKKLMTWWQTSNMPLYKKERLMTTDFDKRDIKTFMERDMNDTRYISRYLRSFLEQHLEFKPAPFKRRIFAFQGRVTAMLRRYLGVNHLKNRDESNRHHALDAVIVAIADSSMQQRITEFFKKQEEHTQKAKDYFPEPWPYFAKDLAIRVFADSTLHNDLQSYAELHDRYKDILDQIRPILVSRKAERKLTGALHKETVMSVKDAERGKVMVKRIPITKLEQKHFDQNLIYGDDPQLVKVLKDRLEAFMWDAEAAFKEPVLKPAREGRQQNEVKRVKIIDGPASSFVQLKNDGVAAQDNMIRIDIFEDKGTYFVPIYIGELAGNLLPRKASKSGADYLEWPEMREDTFVLSIYPDDYVCLTGKDKIIEGYYVKADRATASVEVRGHDNSWSKRSIGIKSMKVTKYYIDPLGRKYALSREKERKVPWRTAPST
;
A
#
# COMPACT_ATOMS: atom_id res chain seq x y z
N MET A 1 11.57 22.43 43.92
CA MET A 1 12.18 21.11 43.65
C MET A 1 13.05 21.07 42.38
N VAL A 2 12.55 21.43 41.18
CA VAL A 2 13.37 21.37 39.93
C VAL A 2 14.60 22.29 39.95
N SER A 3 14.52 23.46 40.59
CA SER A 3 15.67 24.37 40.78
C SER A 3 16.75 23.79 41.69
N GLN A 4 16.39 23.03 42.73
CA GLN A 4 17.32 22.38 43.65
C GLN A 4 18.07 21.19 43.01
N LEU A 5 17.46 20.51 42.03
CA LEU A 5 18.09 19.44 41.25
C LEU A 5 19.09 19.96 40.19
N SER A 6 19.21 21.28 40.02
CA SER A 6 20.05 21.91 38.99
C SER A 6 21.46 22.30 39.46
N ASN A 7 21.82 21.99 40.72
CA ASN A 7 23.12 22.39 41.30
C ASN A 7 24.30 21.78 40.52
N LYS A 8 25.24 22.62 40.07
CA LYS A 8 26.04 22.41 38.85
C LYS A 8 27.37 21.66 39.00
N ASP A 9 27.76 21.26 40.21
CA ASP A 9 29.15 20.84 40.43
C ASP A 9 29.48 19.42 39.94
N LEU A 10 28.51 18.49 39.98
CA LEU A 10 28.69 17.12 39.50
C LEU A 10 27.67 16.76 38.43
N THR A 11 28.16 16.10 37.37
CA THR A 11 27.33 15.55 36.30
C THR A 11 26.58 14.30 36.79
N PRO A 12 25.40 13.97 36.21
CA PRO A 12 24.69 12.74 36.56
C PRO A 12 25.52 11.46 36.33
N TYR A 13 26.52 11.48 35.45
CA TYR A 13 27.42 10.35 35.24
C TYR A 13 28.41 10.18 36.40
N GLN A 14 28.97 11.29 36.90
CA GLN A 14 29.81 11.29 38.11
C GLN A 14 29.01 10.84 39.32
N LEU A 15 27.80 11.35 39.51
CA LEU A 15 26.93 10.94 40.61
C LEU A 15 26.59 9.43 40.57
N ARG A 16 26.35 8.86 39.39
CA ARG A 16 26.12 7.41 39.24
C ARG A 16 27.34 6.57 39.62
N PHE A 17 28.54 7.04 39.31
CA PHE A 17 29.80 6.41 39.70
C PHE A 17 30.06 6.56 41.22
N GLU A 18 30.00 7.77 41.74
CA GLU A 18 30.24 8.08 43.16
C GLU A 18 29.21 7.42 44.09
N ALA A 19 28.00 7.13 43.61
CA ALA A 19 26.98 6.39 44.36
C ALA A 19 27.43 4.98 44.77
N LEU A 20 28.50 4.44 44.19
CA LEU A 20 29.06 3.16 44.57
C LEU A 20 30.11 3.26 45.69
N GLU A 21 30.69 4.45 45.88
CA GLU A 21 31.87 4.67 46.74
C GLU A 21 31.56 5.52 47.98
N ARG A 22 30.56 6.42 47.91
CA ARG A 22 30.21 7.32 49.02
C ARG A 22 28.71 7.45 49.19
N LYS A 23 28.28 7.79 50.39
CA LYS A 23 26.88 8.18 50.66
C LYS A 23 26.55 9.46 49.89
N LEU A 24 25.52 9.41 49.06
CA LEU A 24 24.97 10.56 48.37
C LEU A 24 23.89 11.23 49.23
N SER A 25 23.75 12.54 49.09
CA SER A 25 22.57 13.26 49.58
C SER A 25 21.31 12.80 48.84
N GLY A 26 20.13 13.00 49.44
CA GLY A 26 18.86 12.63 48.80
C GLY A 26 18.67 13.30 47.44
N ILE A 27 19.17 14.53 47.25
CA ILE A 27 19.11 15.27 45.98
C ILE A 27 20.05 14.63 44.95
N GLU A 28 21.28 14.31 45.33
CA GLU A 28 22.27 13.67 44.43
C GLU A 28 21.80 12.29 43.97
N LEU A 29 21.30 11.47 44.91
CA LEU A 29 20.76 10.15 44.60
C LEU A 29 19.55 10.26 43.66
N ALA A 30 18.63 11.18 43.94
CA ALA A 30 17.48 11.43 43.06
C ALA A 30 17.93 11.85 41.65
N ARG A 31 18.97 12.68 41.51
CA ARG A 31 19.52 13.06 40.20
C ARG A 31 20.11 11.86 39.44
N ALA A 32 20.83 10.98 40.12
CA ALA A 32 21.39 9.77 39.53
C ALA A 32 20.27 8.84 39.02
N LEU A 33 19.29 8.53 39.87
CA LEU A 33 18.17 7.64 39.55
C LEU A 33 17.24 8.23 38.48
N LEU A 34 16.88 9.51 38.55
CA LEU A 34 16.07 10.18 37.52
C LEU A 34 16.79 10.22 36.17
N HIS A 35 18.12 10.33 36.17
CA HIS A 35 18.90 10.24 34.93
C HIS A 35 18.81 8.85 34.30
N ILE A 36 18.88 7.78 35.11
CA ILE A 36 18.67 6.40 34.68
C ILE A 36 17.24 6.22 34.18
N ALA A 37 16.22 6.62 34.95
CA ALA A 37 14.81 6.47 34.59
C ALA A 37 14.46 7.18 33.28
N LYS A 38 14.93 8.43 33.09
CA LYS A 38 14.74 9.20 31.86
C LYS A 38 15.40 8.53 30.64
N ARG A 39 16.43 7.71 30.85
CA ARG A 39 17.24 7.08 29.80
C ARG A 39 17.43 5.59 30.06
N ARG A 40 16.34 4.92 30.39
CA ARG A 40 16.24 3.52 30.86
C ARG A 40 16.56 2.44 29.82
N GLY A 41 17.35 2.75 28.80
CA GLY A 41 17.82 1.80 27.81
C GLY A 41 16.72 1.19 26.93
N TYR A 42 17.16 0.33 26.02
CA TYR A 42 16.32 -0.41 25.10
C TYR A 42 15.87 -1.73 25.73
N LYS A 43 14.57 -2.03 25.70
CA LYS A 43 13.99 -3.34 26.00
C LYS A 43 13.27 -3.80 24.74
N SER A 44 13.65 -4.96 24.20
CA SER A 44 12.95 -5.49 23.03
C SER A 44 11.52 -5.87 23.42
N ASN A 45 10.55 -5.37 22.67
CA ASN A 45 9.14 -5.75 22.80
C ASN A 45 8.73 -6.80 21.75
N ARG A 46 9.64 -7.18 20.84
CA ARG A 46 9.40 -8.15 19.78
C ARG A 46 10.05 -9.48 20.10
N ARG A 47 9.31 -10.55 19.82
CA ARG A 47 9.76 -11.94 19.80
C ARG A 47 9.96 -12.46 18.35
N SER A 48 10.14 -11.56 17.36
CA SER A 48 10.24 -11.87 15.90
C SER A 48 11.29 -11.01 15.17
N GLU A 49 11.45 -11.25 13.85
CA GLU A 49 12.47 -10.64 12.97
C GLU A 49 12.75 -9.14 13.19
N ILE A 50 14.04 -8.83 13.19
CA ILE A 50 14.64 -7.54 13.53
C ILE A 50 14.65 -6.63 12.29
N GLU A 51 14.14 -5.40 12.42
CA GLU A 51 14.23 -4.39 11.37
C GLU A 51 15.65 -3.82 11.24
N LYS A 52 16.02 -3.26 10.07
CA LYS A 52 17.38 -2.74 9.83
C LYS A 52 17.85 -1.68 10.83
N GLU A 53 16.98 -0.78 11.28
CA GLU A 53 17.35 0.22 12.30
C GLU A 53 17.44 -0.37 13.71
N GLU A 54 16.54 -1.30 14.06
CA GLU A 54 16.65 -2.06 15.31
C GLU A 54 17.94 -2.90 15.35
N GLY A 55 18.39 -3.41 14.20
CA GLY A 55 19.67 -4.11 14.06
C GLY A 55 20.85 -3.28 14.55
N LYS A 56 20.96 -2.02 14.10
CA LYS A 56 22.04 -1.11 14.54
C LYS A 56 21.97 -0.79 16.05
N VAL A 57 20.76 -0.68 16.60
CA VAL A 57 20.56 -0.46 18.04
C VAL A 57 21.01 -1.69 18.83
N LEU A 58 20.63 -2.90 18.39
CA LEU A 58 21.01 -4.16 19.03
C LEU A 58 22.52 -4.43 18.92
N GLU A 59 23.13 -4.14 17.78
CA GLU A 59 24.59 -4.19 17.59
C GLU A 59 25.31 -3.29 18.60
N ALA A 60 24.85 -2.03 18.74
CA ALA A 60 25.43 -1.10 19.71
C ALA A 60 25.23 -1.56 21.17
N VAL A 61 24.08 -2.15 21.51
CA VAL A 61 23.84 -2.75 22.83
C VAL A 61 24.82 -3.90 23.08
N ALA A 62 25.01 -4.79 22.11
CA ALA A 62 25.92 -5.92 22.21
C ALA A 62 27.38 -5.45 22.36
N GLU A 63 27.79 -4.45 21.58
CA GLU A 63 29.11 -3.84 21.65
C GLU A 63 29.38 -3.27 23.05
N ASN A 64 28.44 -2.50 23.61
CA ASN A 64 28.60 -1.90 24.94
C ASN A 64 28.56 -2.94 26.06
N ARG A 65 27.76 -4.00 25.91
CA ARG A 65 27.76 -5.13 26.86
C ARG A 65 29.11 -5.86 26.84
N ASN A 66 29.69 -6.07 25.66
CA ASN A 66 31.00 -6.70 25.51
C ASN A 66 32.10 -5.80 26.08
N LEU A 67 32.06 -4.50 25.81
CA LEU A 67 33.01 -3.52 26.38
C LEU A 67 32.99 -3.54 27.91
N MET A 68 31.79 -3.52 28.51
CA MET A 68 31.61 -3.58 29.96
C MET A 68 32.23 -4.85 30.57
N LYS A 69 32.03 -6.00 29.92
CA LYS A 69 32.63 -7.29 30.33
C LYS A 69 34.16 -7.31 30.15
N GLN A 70 34.66 -6.88 29.00
CA GLN A 70 36.08 -6.94 28.65
C GLN A 70 36.94 -6.04 29.54
N LYS A 71 36.45 -4.85 29.87
CA LYS A 71 37.16 -3.87 30.71
C LYS A 71 36.77 -3.92 32.19
N GLY A 72 35.85 -4.80 32.58
CA GLY A 72 35.49 -5.04 33.98
C GLY A 72 34.75 -3.88 34.66
N TYR A 73 33.99 -3.07 33.91
CA TYR A 73 33.19 -1.99 34.50
C TYR A 73 32.01 -2.56 35.30
N ARG A 74 31.74 -2.03 36.50
CA ARG A 74 30.67 -2.50 37.39
C ARG A 74 29.29 -2.03 36.94
N THR A 75 29.21 -0.83 36.37
CA THR A 75 27.94 -0.21 35.94
C THR A 75 28.08 0.52 34.60
N VAL A 76 26.93 0.79 33.95
CA VAL A 76 26.90 1.62 32.74
C VAL A 76 27.35 3.06 33.06
N GLY A 77 27.00 3.58 34.23
CA GLY A 77 27.43 4.91 34.70
C GLY A 77 28.95 5.04 34.74
N GLU A 78 29.62 4.04 35.31
CA GLU A 78 31.08 3.94 35.37
C GLU A 78 31.71 3.84 33.97
N MET A 79 31.23 2.93 33.13
CA MET A 79 31.71 2.77 31.75
C MET A 79 31.60 4.08 30.95
N LEU A 80 30.43 4.75 31.01
CA LEU A 80 30.19 5.99 30.29
C LEU A 80 31.06 7.15 30.80
N LEU A 81 31.51 7.10 32.06
CA LEU A 81 32.36 8.12 32.66
C LEU A 81 33.84 7.91 32.34
N LEU A 82 34.33 6.67 32.47
CA LEU A 82 35.76 6.35 32.47
C LEU A 82 36.33 5.91 31.11
N ASP A 83 35.52 5.31 30.23
CA ASP A 83 36.04 4.77 28.97
C ASP A 83 36.31 5.88 27.93
N ASP A 84 37.47 5.80 27.24
CA ASP A 84 37.88 6.74 26.20
C ASP A 84 36.85 6.86 25.05
N LYS A 85 36.11 5.79 24.74
CA LYS A 85 35.00 5.78 23.77
C LYS A 85 33.98 6.89 24.04
N TYR A 86 33.82 7.28 25.30
CA TYR A 86 32.81 8.24 25.75
C TYR A 86 33.37 9.58 26.24
N LYS A 87 34.68 9.79 26.08
CA LYS A 87 35.36 11.01 26.52
C LYS A 87 34.85 12.24 25.78
N GLU A 88 34.75 12.15 24.46
CA GLU A 88 34.21 13.22 23.62
C GLU A 88 32.68 13.35 23.73
N ARG A 89 31.99 12.21 23.77
CA ARG A 89 30.52 12.19 23.71
C ARG A 89 29.92 10.94 24.35
N LYS A 90 28.96 11.15 25.24
CA LYS A 90 28.19 10.09 25.93
C LYS A 90 26.79 9.84 25.33
N ARG A 91 26.34 10.69 24.40
CA ARG A 91 24.98 10.65 23.80
C ARG A 91 25.03 10.27 22.33
N ASN A 92 24.01 9.57 21.85
CA ASN A 92 23.83 9.29 20.42
C ASN A 92 23.67 10.57 19.58
N SER A 93 23.96 10.46 18.28
CA SER A 93 23.81 11.50 17.27
C SER A 93 23.22 10.88 16.01
N SER A 94 22.86 11.71 15.03
CA SER A 94 22.38 11.23 13.74
C SER A 94 23.38 10.23 13.15
N GLY A 95 22.95 8.99 12.93
CA GLY A 95 23.77 7.91 12.37
C GLY A 95 24.76 7.23 13.33
N SER A 96 24.83 7.60 14.62
CA SER A 96 25.79 7.03 15.57
C SER A 96 25.15 6.72 16.93
N TYR A 97 25.17 5.43 17.30
CA TYR A 97 24.46 4.82 18.43
C TYR A 97 25.38 4.41 19.59
N ILE A 98 26.46 5.14 19.84
CA ILE A 98 27.50 4.75 20.80
C ILE A 98 27.01 4.55 22.26
N GLY A 99 25.98 5.27 22.69
CA GLY A 99 25.50 5.32 24.08
C GLY A 99 24.21 4.53 24.32
N VAL A 100 23.88 3.57 23.45
CA VAL A 100 22.72 2.69 23.63
C VAL A 100 23.09 1.53 24.54
N THR A 101 22.26 1.25 25.55
CA THR A 101 22.40 0.07 26.43
C THR A 101 21.09 -0.70 26.54
N ALA A 102 21.18 -1.98 26.92
CA ALA A 102 20.01 -2.74 27.30
C ALA A 102 19.39 -2.14 28.57
N ARG A 103 18.07 -2.24 28.71
CA ARG A 103 17.35 -1.80 29.92
C ARG A 103 17.82 -2.55 31.16
N GLU A 104 17.97 -3.87 31.03
CA GLU A 104 18.51 -4.78 32.07
C GLU A 104 19.80 -4.23 32.69
N MET A 105 20.78 -3.80 31.87
CA MET A 105 22.06 -3.26 32.38
C MET A 105 21.90 -2.00 33.25
N LEU A 106 20.86 -1.21 33.00
CA LEU A 106 20.56 0.00 33.78
C LEU A 106 19.71 -0.31 35.02
N GLU A 107 18.91 -1.36 34.95
CA GLU A 107 18.18 -1.91 36.10
C GLU A 107 19.15 -2.51 37.10
N ASP A 108 20.14 -3.30 36.62
CA ASP A 108 21.25 -3.82 37.42
C ASP A 108 22.04 -2.69 38.09
N GLU A 109 22.36 -1.62 37.34
CA GLU A 109 23.03 -0.45 37.89
C GLU A 109 22.19 0.24 38.97
N ALA A 110 20.88 0.46 38.74
CA ALA A 110 20.01 1.10 39.71
C ALA A 110 19.89 0.25 40.98
N ARG A 111 19.73 -1.08 40.83
CA ARG A 111 19.69 -2.03 41.95
C ARG A 111 21.00 -2.01 42.73
N LEU A 112 22.15 -1.99 42.05
CA LEU A 112 23.47 -1.90 42.69
C LEU A 112 23.68 -0.57 43.43
N ILE A 113 23.31 0.55 42.82
CA ILE A 113 23.37 1.88 43.45
C ILE A 113 22.53 1.91 44.73
N LEU A 114 21.27 1.46 44.66
CA LEU A 114 20.36 1.45 45.82
C LEU A 114 20.89 0.55 46.94
N LYS A 115 21.40 -0.64 46.58
CA LYS A 115 22.07 -1.56 47.53
C LYS A 115 23.28 -0.90 48.20
N ARG A 116 24.20 -0.31 47.43
CA ARG A 116 25.40 0.35 47.97
C ARG A 116 25.06 1.55 48.85
N GLN A 117 24.09 2.36 48.45
CA GLN A 117 23.65 3.50 49.27
C GLN A 117 23.06 3.05 50.60
N ARG A 118 22.35 1.92 50.64
CA ARG A 118 21.89 1.30 51.89
C ARG A 118 23.07 0.85 52.76
N GLU A 119 24.04 0.15 52.19
CA GLU A 119 25.27 -0.29 52.89
C GLU A 119 26.09 0.90 53.45
N LEU A 120 26.09 2.04 52.74
CA LEU A 120 26.77 3.28 53.14
C LEU A 120 25.96 4.12 54.15
N GLY A 121 24.92 3.54 54.76
CA GLY A 121 24.17 4.16 55.86
C GLY A 121 23.00 5.04 55.42
N ASN A 122 22.41 4.84 54.25
CA ASN A 122 21.16 5.51 53.85
C ASN A 122 19.94 4.70 54.32
N GLU A 123 19.56 4.88 55.59
CA GLU A 123 18.47 4.16 56.28
C GLU A 123 17.09 4.35 55.65
N ARG A 124 16.90 5.38 54.81
CA ARG A 124 15.63 5.63 54.10
C ARG A 124 15.39 4.68 52.93
N LEU A 125 16.40 3.91 52.50
CA LEU A 125 16.30 2.97 51.37
C LEU A 125 16.05 1.55 51.88
N THR A 126 14.80 1.25 52.23
CA THR A 126 14.39 -0.13 52.53
C THR A 126 14.29 -0.97 51.25
N GLU A 127 14.24 -2.29 51.37
CA GLU A 127 14.05 -3.19 50.22
C GLU A 127 12.69 -2.97 49.54
N ASP A 128 11.62 -2.69 50.30
CA ASP A 128 10.31 -2.33 49.76
C ASP A 128 10.38 -1.06 48.88
N ILE A 129 11.04 -0.01 49.38
CA ILE A 129 11.21 1.23 48.62
C ILE A 129 12.05 1.00 47.36
N GLN A 130 13.08 0.15 47.43
CA GLN A 130 13.88 -0.22 46.27
C GLN A 130 13.04 -0.88 45.18
N GLU A 131 12.26 -1.93 45.51
CA GLU A 131 11.45 -2.64 44.52
C GLU A 131 10.36 -1.73 43.93
N ARG A 132 9.73 -0.88 44.75
CA ARG A 132 8.76 0.13 44.27
C ARG A 132 9.41 1.12 43.31
N LEU A 133 10.60 1.64 43.64
CA LEU A 133 11.33 2.58 42.77
C LEU A 133 11.73 1.91 41.46
N LEU A 134 12.29 0.70 41.49
CA LEU A 134 12.68 -0.03 40.29
C LEU A 134 11.45 -0.34 39.41
N GLY A 135 10.35 -0.76 40.03
CA GLY A 135 9.06 -0.96 39.36
C GLY A 135 8.63 0.29 38.58
N GLU A 136 8.55 1.45 39.24
CA GLU A 136 8.16 2.70 38.59
C GLU A 136 9.15 3.17 37.50
N MET A 137 10.46 3.04 37.75
CA MET A 137 11.50 3.48 36.82
C MET A 137 11.48 2.69 35.50
N PHE A 138 11.28 1.38 35.59
CA PHE A 138 11.43 0.47 34.45
C PHE A 138 10.10 -0.04 33.88
N PHE A 139 8.97 0.28 34.51
CA PHE A 139 7.63 -0.05 34.02
C PHE A 139 7.39 0.47 32.59
N GLN A 140 6.88 -0.41 31.74
CA GLN A 140 6.39 -0.08 30.41
C GLN A 140 5.02 -0.72 30.24
N ARG A 141 4.09 0.02 29.61
CA ARG A 141 2.80 -0.58 29.25
C ARG A 141 3.04 -1.74 28.28
N PRO A 142 2.33 -2.88 28.43
CA PRO A 142 2.40 -3.97 27.47
C PRO A 142 1.98 -3.45 26.08
N PHE A 143 2.63 -3.96 25.04
CA PHE A 143 2.37 -3.53 23.65
C PHE A 143 0.93 -3.82 23.23
N LEU A 144 0.37 -4.94 23.68
CA LEU A 144 -0.99 -5.36 23.40
C LEU A 144 -1.50 -6.15 24.60
N ASN A 145 -2.64 -5.75 25.16
CA ASN A 145 -3.37 -6.54 26.15
C ASN A 145 -4.42 -7.42 25.43
N ARG A 146 -4.94 -8.42 26.14
CA ARG A 146 -5.91 -9.39 25.62
C ARG A 146 -7.14 -8.70 25.01
N SER A 147 -7.77 -7.79 25.76
CA SER A 147 -8.97 -7.06 25.32
C SER A 147 -8.75 -6.26 24.03
N ALA A 148 -7.63 -5.54 23.89
CA ALA A 148 -7.34 -4.80 22.66
C ALA A 148 -6.98 -5.72 21.47
N LEU A 149 -6.60 -6.97 21.71
CA LEU A 149 -6.48 -7.97 20.65
C LEU A 149 -7.85 -8.48 20.25
N GLU A 150 -8.70 -8.83 21.22
CA GLU A 150 -10.06 -9.32 21.01
C GLU A 150 -10.90 -8.35 20.17
N GLU A 151 -10.84 -7.04 20.47
CA GLU A 151 -11.49 -5.99 19.67
C GLU A 151 -11.03 -5.90 18.21
N LYS A 152 -9.82 -6.40 17.91
CA LYS A 152 -9.24 -6.37 16.55
C LYS A 152 -9.51 -7.66 15.77
N ILE A 153 -10.05 -8.68 16.39
CA ILE A 153 -10.38 -9.93 15.73
C ILE A 153 -11.71 -9.74 15.00
N GLY A 154 -11.69 -9.92 13.68
CA GLY A 154 -12.92 -9.89 12.90
C GLY A 154 -13.82 -11.09 13.20
N ASN A 155 -15.09 -10.99 12.82
CA ASN A 155 -16.06 -12.06 13.04
C ASN A 155 -16.04 -13.11 11.93
N CYS A 156 -16.59 -14.28 12.24
CA CYS A 156 -16.70 -15.40 11.32
C CYS A 156 -17.54 -15.05 10.08
N GLU A 157 -17.16 -15.64 8.94
CA GLU A 157 -17.87 -15.44 7.67
C GLU A 157 -19.36 -15.81 7.74
N PHE A 158 -19.67 -16.95 8.38
CA PHE A 158 -21.02 -17.49 8.54
C PHE A 158 -21.75 -17.01 9.81
N PHE A 159 -21.06 -16.89 10.95
CA PHE A 159 -21.67 -16.50 12.22
C PHE A 159 -21.15 -15.13 12.67
N ALA A 160 -21.92 -14.08 12.39
CA ALA A 160 -21.49 -12.69 12.59
C ALA A 160 -21.19 -12.32 14.05
N GLU A 161 -21.78 -13.02 15.03
CA GLU A 161 -21.54 -12.79 16.46
C GLU A 161 -20.33 -13.56 17.02
N GLU A 162 -19.75 -14.47 16.23
CA GLU A 162 -18.68 -15.37 16.69
C GLU A 162 -17.31 -14.86 16.21
N PRO A 163 -16.33 -14.69 17.11
CA PRO A 163 -14.99 -14.26 16.72
C PRO A 163 -14.28 -15.34 15.88
N ARG A 164 -13.39 -14.92 14.98
CA ARG A 164 -12.54 -15.82 14.21
C ARG A 164 -11.60 -16.63 15.12
N LEU A 165 -11.40 -17.91 14.79
CA LEU A 165 -10.51 -18.79 15.56
C LEU A 165 -9.04 -18.53 15.22
N ALA A 166 -8.16 -18.59 16.24
CA ALA A 166 -6.72 -18.47 16.05
C ALA A 166 -6.18 -19.60 15.16
N LYS A 167 -5.36 -19.26 14.16
CA LYS A 167 -4.95 -20.15 13.07
C LYS A 167 -4.17 -21.39 13.53
N ASN A 168 -3.51 -21.32 14.68
CA ASN A 168 -2.63 -22.37 15.19
C ASN A 168 -3.29 -23.27 16.24
N THR A 169 -4.59 -23.08 16.50
CA THR A 169 -5.39 -24.00 17.33
C THR A 169 -5.49 -25.35 16.62
N ARG A 170 -5.65 -26.45 17.37
CA ARG A 170 -5.78 -27.80 16.83
C ARG A 170 -6.96 -27.88 15.87
N THR A 171 -8.11 -27.28 16.20
CA THR A 171 -9.29 -27.26 15.31
C THR A 171 -9.00 -26.55 13.98
N ALA A 172 -8.35 -25.38 14.01
CA ALA A 172 -7.95 -24.66 12.81
C ALA A 172 -6.90 -25.42 11.97
N GLU A 173 -5.94 -26.05 12.65
CA GLU A 173 -4.86 -26.82 12.01
C GLU A 173 -5.39 -28.10 11.36
N LEU A 174 -6.37 -28.78 11.97
CA LEU A 174 -7.10 -29.89 11.35
C LEU A 174 -7.91 -29.44 10.12
N PHE A 175 -8.60 -28.29 10.20
CA PHE A 175 -9.29 -27.71 9.05
C PHE A 175 -8.36 -27.49 7.84
N ILE A 176 -7.18 -26.90 8.07
CA ILE A 176 -6.18 -26.70 7.02
C ILE A 176 -5.68 -28.04 6.48
N LEU A 177 -5.37 -29.00 7.36
CA LEU A 177 -4.87 -30.31 7.00
C LEU A 177 -5.85 -31.08 6.10
N TYR A 178 -7.11 -31.24 6.53
CA TYR A 178 -8.11 -31.97 5.73
C TYR A 178 -8.47 -31.23 4.44
N SER A 179 -8.52 -29.90 4.46
CA SER A 179 -8.71 -29.10 3.23
C SER A 179 -7.59 -29.33 2.22
N ASN A 180 -6.33 -29.39 2.68
CA ASN A 180 -5.18 -29.68 1.81
C ASN A 180 -5.20 -31.13 1.29
N LEU A 181 -5.58 -32.10 2.14
CA LEU A 181 -5.68 -33.52 1.77
C LEU A 181 -6.77 -33.74 0.72
N ASN A 182 -7.97 -33.19 0.92
CA ASN A 182 -9.10 -33.41 0.01
C ASN A 182 -8.91 -32.70 -1.35
N ASN A 183 -7.99 -31.73 -1.42
CA ASN A 183 -7.57 -31.08 -2.67
C ASN A 183 -6.29 -31.68 -3.28
N LEU A 184 -5.61 -32.60 -2.58
CA LEU A 184 -4.41 -33.24 -3.11
C LEU A 184 -4.80 -34.19 -4.25
N ARG A 185 -4.08 -34.09 -5.36
CA ARG A 185 -4.26 -34.94 -6.54
C ARG A 185 -2.92 -35.55 -6.93
N LEU A 186 -2.94 -36.84 -7.21
CA LEU A 186 -1.81 -37.61 -7.72
C LEU A 186 -1.98 -37.82 -9.22
N ARG A 187 -0.87 -37.75 -9.95
CA ARG A 187 -0.86 -37.98 -11.41
C ARG A 187 0.27 -38.92 -11.79
N GLN A 188 -0.08 -40.05 -12.40
CA GLN A 188 0.90 -40.98 -12.96
C GLN A 188 1.44 -40.49 -14.30
N LYS A 189 2.72 -40.75 -14.57
CA LYS A 189 3.41 -40.39 -15.80
C LYS A 189 2.75 -41.08 -16.99
N GLY A 190 2.25 -40.29 -17.95
CA GLY A 190 1.53 -40.80 -19.12
C GLY A 190 0.02 -40.96 -18.91
N SER A 191 -0.49 -40.78 -17.69
CA SER A 191 -1.92 -40.67 -17.42
C SER A 191 -2.34 -39.20 -17.30
N TYR A 192 -3.51 -38.88 -17.86
CA TYR A 192 -4.15 -37.57 -17.75
C TYR A 192 -5.23 -37.53 -16.66
N GLU A 193 -5.49 -38.66 -16.00
CA GLU A 193 -6.44 -38.75 -14.90
C GLU A 193 -5.79 -38.40 -13.56
N ASP A 194 -6.46 -37.53 -12.81
CA ASP A 194 -6.05 -37.18 -11.45
C ASP A 194 -6.70 -38.14 -10.45
N VAL A 195 -5.88 -38.85 -9.69
CA VAL A 195 -6.35 -39.80 -8.68
C VAL A 195 -6.40 -39.11 -7.32
N MET A 196 -7.50 -39.33 -6.58
CA MET A 196 -7.64 -38.88 -5.19
C MET A 196 -7.02 -39.90 -4.24
N LEU A 197 -6.62 -39.44 -3.05
CA LEU A 197 -6.17 -40.34 -1.99
C LEU A 197 -7.33 -41.18 -1.46
N SER A 198 -7.07 -42.44 -1.12
CA SER A 198 -8.01 -43.26 -0.37
C SER A 198 -8.09 -42.84 1.10
N ASP A 199 -9.13 -43.24 1.81
CA ASP A 199 -9.31 -42.92 3.23
C ASP A 199 -8.15 -43.43 4.09
N HIS A 200 -7.69 -44.65 3.85
CA HIS A 200 -6.53 -45.19 4.55
C HIS A 200 -5.25 -44.35 4.31
N GLN A 201 -5.01 -43.91 3.07
CA GLN A 201 -3.86 -43.05 2.76
C GLN A 201 -3.97 -41.68 3.46
N ARG A 202 -5.19 -41.14 3.58
CA ARG A 202 -5.45 -39.87 4.29
C ARG A 202 -5.13 -40.02 5.78
N GLU A 203 -5.57 -41.10 6.41
CA GLU A 203 -5.30 -41.39 7.83
C GLU A 203 -3.80 -41.48 8.15
N LEU A 204 -3.02 -42.16 7.30
CA LEU A 204 -1.56 -42.25 7.47
C LEU A 204 -0.89 -40.87 7.45
N ILE A 205 -1.30 -39.98 6.54
CA ILE A 205 -0.75 -38.62 6.47
C ILE A 205 -1.18 -37.79 7.68
N VAL A 206 -2.44 -37.94 8.14
CA VAL A 206 -2.93 -37.23 9.33
C VAL A 206 -2.15 -37.63 10.57
N ALA A 207 -1.95 -38.92 10.80
CA ALA A 207 -1.17 -39.42 11.95
C ALA A 207 0.26 -38.85 11.95
N GLU A 208 0.93 -38.87 10.80
CA GLU A 208 2.28 -38.28 10.67
C GLU A 208 2.26 -36.76 10.91
N ALA A 209 1.28 -36.04 10.35
CA ALA A 209 1.18 -34.59 10.51
C ALA A 209 0.95 -34.20 11.97
N LEU A 210 0.10 -34.92 12.69
CA LEU A 210 -0.13 -34.70 14.11
C LEU A 210 1.06 -35.10 14.97
N GLN A 211 1.93 -36.02 14.53
CA GLN A 211 3.11 -36.44 15.28
C GLN A 211 4.34 -35.54 15.05
N LYS A 212 4.51 -34.97 13.86
CA LYS A 212 5.69 -34.15 13.51
C LYS A 212 5.41 -32.65 13.37
N GLY A 213 4.14 -32.27 13.25
CA GLY A 213 3.69 -30.91 13.00
C GLY A 213 3.94 -30.41 11.58
N ALA A 214 5.14 -30.58 11.03
CA ALA A 214 5.50 -30.13 9.69
C ALA A 214 5.78 -31.31 8.75
N VAL A 215 5.00 -31.42 7.67
CA VAL A 215 5.13 -32.50 6.68
C VAL A 215 5.34 -31.92 5.29
N LYS A 216 6.35 -32.47 4.60
CA LYS A 216 6.69 -32.15 3.21
C LYS A 216 6.20 -33.25 2.27
N HIS A 217 6.05 -32.93 0.99
CA HIS A 217 5.58 -33.89 -0.02
C HIS A 217 6.48 -35.12 -0.15
N ASN A 218 7.80 -34.96 0.00
CA ASN A 218 8.72 -36.10 -0.12
C ASN A 218 8.54 -37.11 1.02
N ARG A 219 8.08 -36.65 2.18
CA ARG A 219 7.73 -37.53 3.30
C ARG A 219 6.41 -38.25 3.02
N ILE A 220 5.43 -37.58 2.43
CA ILE A 220 4.16 -38.22 2.00
C ILE A 220 4.43 -39.33 1.00
N ARG A 221 5.29 -39.08 0.00
CA ARG A 221 5.72 -40.12 -0.95
C ARG A 221 6.26 -41.37 -0.24
N LYS A 222 7.12 -41.19 0.77
CA LYS A 222 7.69 -42.29 1.55
C LYS A 222 6.65 -43.03 2.40
N ILE A 223 5.70 -42.31 3.00
CA ILE A 223 4.63 -42.91 3.82
C ILE A 223 3.69 -43.76 2.96
N LEU A 224 3.35 -43.25 1.78
CA LEU A 224 2.44 -43.90 0.85
C LEU A 224 3.13 -44.87 -0.11
N SER A 225 4.45 -45.02 -0.01
CA SER A 225 5.27 -45.83 -0.94
C SER A 225 4.98 -45.52 -2.41
N LEU A 226 4.83 -44.22 -2.76
CA LEU A 226 4.46 -43.81 -4.13
C LEU A 226 5.64 -43.96 -5.10
N PRO A 227 5.45 -44.59 -6.27
CA PRO A 227 6.48 -44.70 -7.30
C PRO A 227 6.82 -43.31 -7.88
N TYR A 228 8.06 -43.13 -8.34
CA TYR A 228 8.56 -41.84 -8.86
C TYR A 228 7.97 -41.43 -10.21
N ASP A 229 7.23 -42.32 -10.87
CA ASP A 229 6.37 -42.00 -12.01
C ASP A 229 5.07 -41.29 -11.57
N THR A 230 4.73 -41.29 -10.29
CA THR A 230 3.58 -40.56 -9.73
C THR A 230 4.04 -39.20 -9.23
N SER A 231 3.32 -38.14 -9.56
CA SER A 231 3.63 -36.75 -9.23
C SER A 231 2.50 -36.07 -8.47
N PHE A 232 2.83 -35.11 -7.60
CA PHE A 232 1.85 -34.27 -6.89
C PHE A 232 1.48 -33.05 -7.74
N LYS A 233 0.20 -32.87 -8.05
CA LYS A 233 -0.28 -31.75 -8.91
C LYS A 233 0.07 -30.36 -8.38
N ASN A 234 0.17 -30.22 -7.06
CA ASN A 234 0.47 -28.94 -6.39
C ASN A 234 1.97 -28.70 -6.14
N VAL A 235 2.86 -29.58 -6.63
CA VAL A 235 4.31 -29.40 -6.55
C VAL A 235 4.84 -28.98 -7.91
N ASN A 236 5.65 -27.93 -7.92
CA ASN A 236 6.33 -27.50 -9.15
C ASN A 236 7.65 -28.26 -9.29
N TYR A 237 7.63 -29.35 -10.05
CA TYR A 237 8.81 -30.15 -10.36
C TYR A 237 9.73 -29.39 -11.31
N ARG A 238 10.91 -28.99 -10.81
CA ARG A 238 11.92 -28.32 -11.64
C ARG A 238 12.49 -29.30 -12.66
N LYS A 239 12.84 -28.82 -13.86
CA LYS A 239 13.66 -29.63 -14.78
C LYS A 239 15.15 -29.50 -14.41
N PRO A 240 15.96 -30.58 -14.52
CA PRO A 240 17.40 -30.51 -14.30
C PRO A 240 18.04 -29.51 -15.27
N LYS A 241 19.00 -28.70 -14.79
CA LYS A 241 19.72 -27.73 -15.64
C LYS A 241 20.77 -28.48 -16.47
N LYS A 242 21.19 -27.93 -17.63
CA LYS A 242 22.26 -28.53 -18.48
C LYS A 242 23.61 -28.76 -17.77
N ALA A 243 23.85 -28.11 -16.63
CA ALA A 243 25.05 -28.30 -15.81
C ALA A 243 24.98 -29.57 -14.92
N ASP A 244 23.79 -30.15 -14.72
CA ASP A 244 23.52 -31.31 -13.86
C ASP A 244 23.57 -32.62 -14.66
N LYS A 245 24.69 -32.91 -15.34
CA LYS A 245 24.78 -34.04 -16.30
C LYS A 245 24.53 -35.44 -15.71
N ASN A 246 24.45 -35.60 -14.38
CA ASN A 246 24.33 -36.89 -13.68
C ASN A 246 23.14 -37.00 -12.70
N VAL A 247 22.15 -36.09 -12.74
CA VAL A 247 21.03 -36.10 -11.76
C VAL A 247 19.83 -36.90 -12.29
N THR A 248 19.37 -37.91 -11.53
CA THR A 248 18.22 -38.75 -11.91
C THR A 248 16.89 -38.02 -11.70
N TRP A 249 15.82 -38.44 -12.39
CA TRP A 249 14.47 -37.90 -12.16
C TRP A 249 14.02 -38.06 -10.70
N GLU A 250 14.43 -39.14 -10.03
CA GLU A 250 14.12 -39.39 -8.63
C GLU A 250 14.75 -38.32 -7.72
N GLN A 251 16.00 -37.95 -7.98
CA GLN A 251 16.69 -36.87 -7.26
C GLN A 251 16.01 -35.51 -7.51
N VAL A 252 15.61 -35.24 -8.76
CA VAL A 252 14.87 -34.02 -9.12
C VAL A 252 13.50 -33.96 -8.44
N ALA A 253 12.79 -35.09 -8.37
CA ALA A 253 11.49 -35.20 -7.72
C ALA A 253 11.62 -35.00 -6.21
N ASP A 254 12.56 -35.69 -5.55
CA ASP A 254 12.80 -35.52 -4.11
C ASP A 254 13.25 -34.09 -3.78
N ASP A 255 14.12 -33.48 -4.58
CA ASP A 255 14.56 -32.10 -4.36
C ASP A 255 13.45 -31.07 -4.57
N SER A 256 12.55 -31.30 -5.53
CA SER A 256 11.36 -30.47 -5.74
C SER A 256 10.35 -30.63 -4.60
N GLU A 257 10.15 -31.85 -4.12
CA GLU A 257 9.22 -32.18 -3.04
C GLU A 257 9.76 -31.81 -1.64
N LYS A 258 11.07 -31.59 -1.51
CA LYS A 258 11.70 -30.98 -0.33
C LYS A 258 11.44 -29.46 -0.26
N GLN A 259 11.05 -28.82 -1.35
CA GLN A 259 10.75 -27.39 -1.39
C GLN A 259 9.35 -27.13 -0.81
N GLY A 260 9.29 -26.25 0.19
CA GLY A 260 8.02 -25.93 0.86
C GLY A 260 7.50 -27.05 1.76
N PHE A 261 6.38 -26.79 2.41
CA PHE A 261 5.65 -27.76 3.24
C PHE A 261 4.32 -28.09 2.56
N PHE A 262 3.92 -29.36 2.57
CA PHE A 262 2.54 -29.73 2.25
C PHE A 262 1.60 -29.15 3.30
N VAL A 263 1.98 -29.31 4.57
CA VAL A 263 1.27 -28.75 5.71
C VAL A 263 2.26 -28.43 6.82
N ASN A 264 2.03 -27.33 7.52
CA ASN A 264 2.83 -26.92 8.66
C ASN A 264 1.90 -26.52 9.81
N LEU A 265 1.63 -27.48 10.68
CA LEU A 265 0.87 -27.35 11.91
C LEU A 265 1.80 -26.76 12.98
N LYS A 266 1.98 -25.44 12.95
CA LYS A 266 2.94 -24.74 13.81
C LYS A 266 2.58 -24.84 15.28
N GLY A 267 1.29 -24.83 15.62
CA GLY A 267 0.81 -25.02 16.99
C GLY A 267 1.22 -26.37 17.51
N VAL A 268 0.88 -27.44 16.77
CA VAL A 268 1.32 -28.81 17.08
C VAL A 268 2.83 -28.91 17.23
N ALA A 269 3.60 -28.40 16.26
CA ALA A 269 5.06 -28.48 16.27
C ALA A 269 5.69 -27.74 17.48
N ALA A 270 5.19 -26.55 17.80
CA ALA A 270 5.71 -25.75 18.90
C ALA A 270 5.42 -26.40 20.26
N ILE A 271 4.19 -26.87 20.48
CA ILE A 271 3.79 -27.56 21.71
C ILE A 271 4.57 -28.85 21.89
N GLN A 272 4.72 -29.65 20.83
CA GLN A 272 5.53 -30.88 20.89
C GLN A 272 6.98 -30.59 21.24
N LYS A 273 7.58 -29.57 20.63
CA LYS A 273 8.96 -29.19 20.92
C LYS A 273 9.13 -28.77 22.38
N ALA A 274 8.20 -27.98 22.91
CA ALA A 274 8.24 -27.51 24.29
C ALA A 274 8.06 -28.65 25.30
N LEU A 275 7.06 -29.53 25.11
CA LEU A 275 6.64 -30.49 26.12
C LEU A 275 7.28 -31.87 26.02
N LYS A 276 7.78 -32.28 24.85
CA LYS A 276 8.27 -33.66 24.64
C LYS A 276 9.40 -34.08 25.60
N LYS A 277 10.21 -33.13 26.07
CA LYS A 277 11.28 -33.38 27.05
C LYS A 277 10.93 -32.91 28.46
N THR A 278 10.18 -31.82 28.58
CA THR A 278 9.89 -31.17 29.87
C THR A 278 8.72 -31.85 30.58
N ASP A 279 7.62 -32.11 29.86
CA ASP A 279 6.40 -32.71 30.40
C ASP A 279 5.66 -33.63 29.39
N PRO A 280 6.12 -34.88 29.22
CA PRO A 280 5.52 -35.83 28.29
C PRO A 280 4.08 -36.24 28.66
N VAL A 281 3.72 -36.20 29.95
CA VAL A 281 2.38 -36.59 30.42
C VAL A 281 1.36 -35.53 30.00
N LEU A 282 1.70 -34.25 30.20
CA LEU A 282 0.88 -33.15 29.72
C LEU A 282 0.75 -33.16 28.19
N LEU A 283 1.83 -33.48 27.47
CA LEU A 283 1.81 -33.59 26.01
C LEU A 283 0.82 -34.66 25.51
N GLU A 284 0.78 -35.82 26.16
CA GLU A 284 -0.14 -36.89 25.78
C GLU A 284 -1.60 -36.47 25.99
N ARG A 285 -1.90 -35.83 27.13
CA ARG A 285 -3.24 -35.28 27.41
C ARG A 285 -3.67 -34.25 26.36
N ILE A 286 -2.77 -33.34 25.97
CA ILE A 286 -3.04 -32.31 24.94
C ILE A 286 -3.24 -32.95 23.56
N ASN A 287 -2.54 -34.05 23.23
CA ASN A 287 -2.70 -34.70 21.94
C ASN A 287 -4.04 -35.43 21.79
N GLN A 288 -4.62 -35.89 22.90
CA GLN A 288 -5.91 -36.60 22.93
C GLN A 288 -7.10 -35.63 22.98
N ASP A 289 -6.93 -34.44 23.56
CA ASP A 289 -7.99 -33.45 23.74
C ASP A 289 -7.79 -32.20 22.85
N THR A 290 -8.64 -32.07 21.83
CA THR A 290 -8.62 -30.94 20.90
C THR A 290 -9.02 -29.62 21.56
N GLU A 291 -9.97 -29.63 22.50
CA GLU A 291 -10.43 -28.43 23.21
C GLU A 291 -9.33 -27.91 24.14
N LEU A 292 -8.62 -28.81 24.81
CA LEU A 292 -7.49 -28.47 25.66
C LEU A 292 -6.32 -27.90 24.84
N ALA A 293 -6.03 -28.51 23.68
CA ALA A 293 -5.01 -28.01 22.76
C ALA A 293 -5.35 -26.61 22.23
N ASP A 294 -6.61 -26.37 21.88
CA ASP A 294 -7.09 -25.07 21.43
C ASP A 294 -6.93 -24.02 22.55
N SER A 295 -7.35 -24.35 23.77
CA SER A 295 -7.27 -23.45 24.93
C SER A 295 -5.83 -23.04 25.26
N LEU A 296 -4.88 -23.98 25.20
CA LEU A 296 -3.46 -23.68 25.37
C LEU A 296 -2.97 -22.70 24.31
N VAL A 297 -3.29 -22.94 23.03
CA VAL A 297 -2.88 -22.05 21.95
C VAL A 297 -3.52 -20.67 22.09
N GLU A 298 -4.77 -20.59 22.51
CA GLU A 298 -5.44 -19.32 22.79
C GLU A 298 -4.70 -18.54 23.87
N VAL A 299 -4.30 -19.16 25.00
CA VAL A 299 -3.48 -18.49 26.02
C VAL A 299 -2.20 -17.89 25.41
N LEU A 300 -1.50 -18.64 24.54
CA LEU A 300 -0.27 -18.17 23.88
C LEU A 300 -0.52 -17.08 22.81
N VAL A 301 -1.67 -17.10 22.14
CA VAL A 301 -2.00 -16.13 21.08
C VAL A 301 -2.56 -14.85 21.67
N PHE A 302 -3.39 -14.93 22.71
CA PHE A 302 -4.09 -13.79 23.30
C PHE A 302 -3.24 -13.00 24.29
N ASN A 303 -2.28 -13.65 24.95
CA ASN A 303 -1.36 -12.99 25.86
C ASN A 303 -0.01 -12.73 25.18
N LYS A 304 0.56 -11.54 25.40
CA LYS A 304 1.86 -11.13 24.83
C LYS A 304 2.93 -10.86 25.88
N ASP A 305 2.52 -10.86 27.14
CA ASP A 305 3.38 -10.72 28.29
C ASP A 305 3.65 -12.09 28.90
N GLU A 306 4.90 -12.36 29.25
CA GLU A 306 5.34 -13.67 29.72
C GLU A 306 4.73 -14.03 31.07
N ASP A 307 4.65 -13.07 31.99
CA ASP A 307 4.07 -13.26 33.33
C ASP A 307 2.57 -13.56 33.21
N ALA A 308 1.86 -12.85 32.31
CA ALA A 308 0.47 -13.13 32.01
C ALA A 308 0.25 -14.53 31.41
N ILE A 309 1.13 -14.96 30.50
CA ILE A 309 1.08 -16.32 29.92
C ILE A 309 1.30 -17.36 31.02
N ILE A 310 2.33 -17.19 31.86
CA ILE A 310 2.64 -18.12 32.96
C ILE A 310 1.44 -18.24 33.89
N SER A 311 0.87 -17.11 34.33
CA SER A 311 -0.29 -17.11 35.23
C SER A 311 -1.51 -17.85 34.63
N GLU A 312 -1.84 -17.62 33.37
CA GLU A 312 -2.96 -18.29 32.71
C GLU A 312 -2.68 -19.78 32.43
N LEU A 313 -1.44 -20.14 32.08
CA LEU A 313 -1.05 -21.54 31.90
C LEU A 313 -1.08 -22.32 33.23
N THR A 314 -0.60 -21.75 34.33
CA THR A 314 -0.70 -22.37 35.66
C THR A 314 -2.15 -22.55 36.09
N ARG A 315 -3.04 -21.61 35.73
CA ARG A 315 -4.48 -21.75 35.98
C ARG A 315 -5.11 -22.87 35.14
N LEU A 316 -4.72 -22.98 33.86
CA LEU A 316 -5.21 -24.02 32.95
C LEU A 316 -4.63 -25.40 33.30
N PHE A 317 -3.40 -25.44 33.80
CA PHE A 317 -2.65 -26.64 34.14
C PHE A 317 -2.01 -26.50 35.53
N PRO A 318 -2.74 -26.79 36.62
CA PRO A 318 -2.21 -26.64 37.98
C PRO A 318 -0.95 -27.46 38.26
N ASP A 319 -0.82 -28.64 37.63
CA ASP A 319 0.30 -29.58 37.83
C ASP A 319 1.43 -29.42 36.79
N ILE A 320 1.45 -28.31 36.04
CA ILE A 320 2.48 -28.08 35.02
C ILE A 320 3.87 -27.89 35.65
N LYS A 321 4.88 -28.52 35.04
CA LYS A 321 6.27 -28.37 35.48
C LYS A 321 6.85 -26.99 35.12
N ASP A 322 7.71 -26.44 35.97
CA ASP A 322 8.34 -25.13 35.77
C ASP A 322 9.12 -25.03 34.45
N ASP A 323 9.87 -26.08 34.09
CA ASP A 323 10.60 -26.12 32.80
C ASP A 323 9.65 -26.08 31.60
N ALA A 324 8.47 -26.71 31.72
CA ALA A 324 7.45 -26.69 30.67
C ALA A 324 6.79 -25.30 30.57
N LEU A 325 6.51 -24.64 31.70
CA LEU A 325 6.03 -23.26 31.74
C LEU A 325 7.01 -22.31 31.04
N LYS A 326 8.31 -22.44 31.31
CA LYS A 326 9.34 -21.62 30.70
C LYS A 326 9.42 -21.81 29.18
N GLU A 327 9.42 -23.06 28.71
CA GLU A 327 9.45 -23.35 27.26
C GLU A 327 8.16 -22.90 26.54
N LEU A 328 6.99 -23.12 27.13
CA LEU A 328 5.71 -22.69 26.55
C LEU A 328 5.56 -21.17 26.51
N SER A 329 5.89 -20.48 27.60
CA SER A 329 5.77 -19.03 27.70
C SER A 329 6.73 -18.28 26.77
N ALA A 330 7.82 -18.91 26.35
CA ALA A 330 8.75 -18.41 25.35
C ALA A 330 8.25 -18.53 23.90
N ILE A 331 7.21 -19.33 23.62
CA ILE A 331 6.66 -19.50 22.27
C ILE A 331 6.08 -18.17 21.76
N ALA A 332 6.49 -17.79 20.54
CA ALA A 332 6.16 -16.48 19.98
C ALA A 332 5.64 -16.51 18.55
N GLU A 333 5.93 -17.59 17.82
CA GLU A 333 5.60 -17.69 16.41
C GLU A 333 4.10 -17.87 16.11
N LEU A 334 3.27 -18.17 17.12
CA LEU A 334 1.84 -18.43 16.98
C LEU A 334 1.07 -17.11 16.81
N LYS A 335 0.46 -16.93 15.64
CA LYS A 335 -0.23 -15.70 15.27
C LYS A 335 -1.22 -15.88 14.13
N GLY A 336 -2.16 -14.95 14.06
CA GLY A 336 -3.15 -14.86 12.99
C GLY A 336 -4.41 -15.68 13.27
N PHE A 337 -5.46 -15.37 12.53
CA PHE A 337 -6.79 -15.93 12.68
C PHE A 337 -7.30 -16.46 11.34
N LEU A 338 -8.15 -17.48 11.35
CA LEU A 338 -8.89 -17.92 10.17
C LEU A 338 -10.03 -16.95 9.85
N HIS A 339 -10.74 -17.16 8.75
CA HIS A 339 -11.97 -16.42 8.43
C HIS A 339 -13.23 -17.04 9.10
N LEU A 340 -13.05 -18.17 9.80
CA LEU A 340 -14.11 -18.96 10.42
C LEU A 340 -13.92 -18.99 11.95
N SER A 341 -15.03 -19.04 12.70
CA SER A 341 -15.04 -19.26 14.14
C SER A 341 -14.88 -20.74 14.48
N LYS A 342 -14.63 -21.03 15.76
CA LYS A 342 -14.63 -22.40 16.28
C LYS A 342 -15.96 -23.11 16.02
N LYS A 343 -17.07 -22.41 16.23
CA LYS A 343 -18.42 -22.91 15.93
C LYS A 343 -18.59 -23.37 14.49
N ALA A 344 -18.16 -22.56 13.52
CA ALA A 344 -18.22 -22.95 12.10
C ALA A 344 -17.33 -24.15 11.81
N LEU A 345 -16.11 -24.18 12.37
CA LEU A 345 -15.18 -25.28 12.14
C LEU A 345 -15.64 -26.59 12.77
N ASN A 346 -16.29 -26.56 13.93
CA ASN A 346 -16.87 -27.74 14.56
C ASN A 346 -17.96 -28.39 13.71
N LEU A 347 -18.65 -27.61 12.86
CA LEU A 347 -19.61 -28.13 11.87
C LEU A 347 -18.93 -28.62 10.59
N ILE A 348 -17.91 -27.91 10.09
CA ILE A 348 -17.29 -28.16 8.77
C ILE A 348 -16.23 -29.28 8.81
N VAL A 349 -15.40 -29.32 9.86
CA VAL A 349 -14.26 -30.26 9.95
C VAL A 349 -14.70 -31.73 9.91
N PRO A 350 -15.81 -32.16 10.55
CA PRO A 350 -16.31 -33.53 10.41
C PRO A 350 -16.60 -33.94 8.95
N GLU A 351 -17.18 -33.04 8.15
CA GLU A 351 -17.47 -33.31 6.73
C GLU A 351 -16.20 -33.31 5.87
N LEU A 352 -15.21 -32.49 6.20
CA LEU A 352 -13.89 -32.57 5.58
C LEU A 352 -13.19 -33.89 5.93
N LYS A 353 -13.33 -34.39 7.16
CA LYS A 353 -12.81 -35.70 7.57
C LYS A 353 -13.38 -36.83 6.71
N SER A 354 -14.66 -36.77 6.34
CA SER A 354 -15.28 -37.77 5.46
C SER A 354 -14.87 -37.68 3.98
N GLY A 355 -13.97 -36.76 3.60
CA GLY A 355 -13.41 -36.66 2.25
C GLY A 355 -14.05 -35.58 1.37
N MET A 356 -15.04 -34.83 1.88
CA MET A 356 -15.68 -33.77 1.10
C MET A 356 -14.73 -32.61 0.83
N VAL A 357 -14.82 -32.01 -0.36
CA VAL A 357 -14.17 -30.73 -0.62
C VAL A 357 -14.88 -29.61 0.16
N TYR A 358 -14.18 -28.52 0.44
CA TYR A 358 -14.68 -27.44 1.29
C TYR A 358 -16.05 -26.88 0.87
N SER A 359 -16.31 -26.71 -0.42
CA SER A 359 -17.61 -26.25 -0.93
C SER A 359 -18.76 -27.15 -0.51
N ASP A 360 -18.54 -28.46 -0.58
CA ASP A 360 -19.57 -29.47 -0.36
C ASP A 360 -19.78 -29.65 1.15
N ALA A 361 -18.69 -29.65 1.91
CA ALA A 361 -18.71 -29.63 3.38
C ALA A 361 -19.49 -28.44 3.93
N VAL A 362 -19.26 -27.22 3.40
CA VAL A 362 -20.03 -26.03 3.78
C VAL A 362 -21.49 -26.15 3.38
N THR A 363 -21.77 -26.65 2.17
CA THR A 363 -23.14 -26.81 1.66
C THR A 363 -23.95 -27.76 2.52
N LYS A 364 -23.32 -28.83 3.02
CA LYS A 364 -23.96 -29.82 3.89
C LYS A 364 -24.06 -29.37 5.34
N ALA A 365 -22.99 -28.79 5.89
CA ALA A 365 -22.88 -28.48 7.32
C ALA A 365 -23.52 -27.15 7.73
N ILE A 366 -23.58 -26.17 6.83
CA ILE A 366 -24.07 -24.82 7.13
C ILE A 366 -25.44 -24.59 6.45
N PRO A 367 -26.50 -24.25 7.22
CA PRO A 367 -27.83 -23.93 6.69
C PRO A 367 -27.79 -22.83 5.61
N GLU A 368 -28.63 -22.97 4.59
CA GLU A 368 -28.63 -22.08 3.43
C GLU A 368 -28.91 -20.62 3.80
N GLU A 369 -29.74 -20.36 4.80
CA GLU A 369 -30.08 -19.03 5.32
C GLU A 369 -28.86 -18.32 5.92
N ILE A 370 -27.90 -19.08 6.44
CA ILE A 370 -26.65 -18.56 7.00
C ILE A 370 -25.59 -18.38 5.90
N ARG A 371 -25.59 -19.25 4.87
CA ARG A 371 -24.68 -19.15 3.72
C ARG A 371 -25.04 -17.98 2.81
N ILE A 372 -26.34 -17.76 2.56
CA ILE A 372 -26.84 -16.69 1.71
C ILE A 372 -27.11 -15.48 2.59
N LYS A 373 -26.17 -14.52 2.59
CA LYS A 373 -26.39 -13.20 3.19
C LYS A 373 -27.46 -12.46 2.38
N ASN A 374 -28.74 -12.71 2.67
CA ASN A 374 -29.86 -11.93 2.17
C ASN A 374 -29.83 -10.57 2.86
N GLY A 375 -29.04 -9.65 2.32
CA GLY A 375 -29.09 -8.27 2.77
C GLY A 375 -30.49 -7.68 2.57
N LEU A 376 -30.86 -6.74 3.43
CA LEU A 376 -32.08 -5.97 3.22
C LEU A 376 -31.87 -5.05 2.01
N GLN A 377 -32.45 -5.43 0.86
CA GLN A 377 -32.45 -4.58 -0.33
C GLN A 377 -33.27 -3.32 -0.05
N GLN A 378 -32.72 -2.17 -0.42
CA GLN A 378 -33.34 -0.88 -0.23
C GLN A 378 -33.19 -0.03 -1.48
N LYS A 379 -34.07 0.97 -1.65
CA LYS A 379 -33.99 1.93 -2.75
C LYS A 379 -32.67 2.70 -2.78
N TYR A 380 -32.12 3.07 -1.61
CA TYR A 380 -30.84 3.77 -1.52
C TYR A 380 -29.81 2.90 -0.81
N LEU A 381 -28.58 2.92 -1.31
CA LEU A 381 -27.49 2.16 -0.71
C LEU A 381 -27.19 2.67 0.70
N PRO A 382 -27.04 1.76 1.69
CA PRO A 382 -26.64 2.11 3.04
C PRO A 382 -25.16 2.55 3.08
N PRO A 383 -24.69 3.18 4.16
CA PRO A 383 -23.27 3.38 4.40
C PRO A 383 -22.50 2.05 4.27
N ILE A 384 -21.26 2.13 3.83
CA ILE A 384 -20.44 0.95 3.58
C ILE A 384 -19.81 0.51 4.90
N ASP A 385 -19.96 -0.77 5.22
CA ASP A 385 -19.28 -1.38 6.36
C ASP A 385 -17.77 -1.38 6.12
N THR A 386 -17.04 -0.66 6.98
CA THR A 386 -15.59 -0.49 6.89
C THR A 386 -14.81 -1.49 7.73
N ASP A 387 -15.47 -2.30 8.55
CA ASP A 387 -14.80 -3.11 9.58
C ASP A 387 -13.87 -4.17 8.97
N ASN A 388 -14.22 -4.65 7.78
CA ASN A 388 -13.43 -5.61 7.01
C ASN A 388 -12.51 -4.95 5.95
N LEU A 389 -12.48 -3.62 5.87
CA LEU A 389 -11.70 -2.87 4.87
C LEU A 389 -10.58 -2.07 5.55
N THR A 390 -9.32 -2.45 5.31
CA THR A 390 -8.17 -1.76 5.91
C THR A 390 -7.62 -0.61 5.04
N ASN A 391 -7.90 -0.61 3.74
CA ASN A 391 -7.35 0.37 2.81
C ASN A 391 -8.26 1.60 2.68
N PHE A 392 -7.81 2.73 3.25
CA PHE A 392 -8.55 4.00 3.22
C PHE A 392 -8.90 4.50 1.81
N ASN A 393 -8.02 4.29 0.82
CA ASN A 393 -8.31 4.69 -0.57
C ASN A 393 -9.48 3.90 -1.15
N VAL A 394 -9.59 2.61 -0.78
CA VAL A 394 -10.69 1.74 -1.19
C VAL A 394 -11.98 2.18 -0.53
N ILE A 395 -11.97 2.43 0.78
CA ILE A 395 -13.13 2.96 1.53
C ILE A 395 -13.62 4.26 0.90
N ARG A 396 -12.72 5.21 0.63
CA ARG A 396 -13.06 6.49 0.00
C ARG A 396 -13.69 6.28 -1.37
N ALA A 397 -13.11 5.43 -2.22
CA ALA A 397 -13.63 5.15 -3.56
C ALA A 397 -15.05 4.55 -3.50
N LEU A 398 -15.25 3.51 -2.67
CA LEU A 398 -16.55 2.87 -2.49
C LEU A 398 -17.60 3.85 -1.95
N ALA A 399 -17.23 4.68 -0.97
CA ALA A 399 -18.12 5.70 -0.41
C ALA A 399 -18.53 6.75 -1.46
N GLN A 400 -17.63 7.15 -2.37
CA GLN A 400 -17.99 8.04 -3.48
C GLN A 400 -18.90 7.33 -4.51
N THR A 401 -18.64 6.05 -4.82
CA THR A 401 -19.54 5.24 -5.66
C THR A 401 -20.96 5.24 -5.10
N ARG A 402 -21.11 5.00 -3.79
CA ARG A 402 -22.42 5.07 -3.11
C ARG A 402 -23.10 6.42 -3.31
N VAL A 403 -22.38 7.53 -3.13
CA VAL A 403 -22.93 8.88 -3.28
C VAL A 403 -23.44 9.12 -4.70
N VAL A 404 -22.67 8.72 -5.71
CA VAL A 404 -23.04 8.87 -7.13
C VAL A 404 -24.23 7.97 -7.47
N VAL A 405 -24.22 6.69 -7.07
CA VAL A 405 -25.33 5.76 -7.32
C VAL A 405 -26.63 6.27 -6.68
N ASN A 406 -26.59 6.71 -5.43
CA ASN A 406 -27.77 7.26 -4.76
C ASN A 406 -28.26 8.56 -5.42
N ALA A 407 -27.36 9.39 -5.94
CA ALA A 407 -27.73 10.60 -6.69
C ALA A 407 -28.43 10.24 -8.02
N ILE A 408 -27.92 9.25 -8.75
CA ILE A 408 -28.56 8.72 -9.96
C ILE A 408 -29.96 8.17 -9.65
N ILE A 409 -30.10 7.41 -8.56
CA ILE A 409 -31.39 6.81 -8.16
C ILE A 409 -32.40 7.89 -7.74
N LYS A 410 -31.96 8.95 -7.06
CA LYS A 410 -32.83 10.08 -6.71
C LYS A 410 -33.41 10.75 -7.96
N GLU A 411 -32.62 10.86 -9.01
CA GLU A 411 -33.01 11.53 -10.25
C GLU A 411 -33.82 10.63 -11.19
N TYR A 412 -33.35 9.41 -11.43
CA TYR A 412 -33.85 8.54 -12.51
C TYR A 412 -34.56 7.27 -11.99
N GLY A 413 -34.60 7.07 -10.66
CA GLY A 413 -35.15 5.87 -10.03
C GLY A 413 -34.19 4.66 -10.05
N SER A 414 -34.67 3.52 -9.53
CA SER A 414 -33.84 2.31 -9.39
C SER A 414 -33.40 1.76 -10.76
N PRO A 415 -32.17 1.25 -10.89
CA PRO A 415 -31.63 0.76 -12.15
C PRO A 415 -32.19 -0.63 -12.52
N LEU A 416 -32.13 -0.95 -13.82
CA LEU A 416 -32.38 -2.31 -14.35
C LEU A 416 -31.14 -3.21 -14.24
N LYS A 417 -29.96 -2.64 -14.49
CA LYS A 417 -28.65 -3.30 -14.42
C LYS A 417 -27.61 -2.30 -13.93
N VAL A 418 -26.56 -2.80 -13.30
CA VAL A 418 -25.39 -2.00 -12.93
C VAL A 418 -24.14 -2.67 -13.49
N HIS A 419 -23.41 -1.94 -14.35
CA HIS A 419 -22.14 -2.36 -14.90
C HIS A 419 -21.02 -1.56 -14.23
N ILE A 420 -19.96 -2.25 -13.84
CA ILE A 420 -18.90 -1.69 -13.01
C ILE A 420 -17.56 -2.00 -13.66
N GLU A 421 -16.69 -1.00 -13.73
CA GLU A 421 -15.27 -1.17 -13.98
C GLU A 421 -14.51 -0.50 -12.84
N PHE A 422 -13.65 -1.24 -12.14
CA PHE A 422 -12.82 -0.67 -11.08
C PHE A 422 -11.39 -0.46 -11.57
N ALA A 423 -10.76 0.67 -11.24
CA ALA A 423 -9.38 0.94 -11.66
C ALA A 423 -8.38 -0.04 -11.00
N ARG A 424 -7.32 -0.43 -11.75
CA ARG A 424 -6.29 -1.40 -11.31
C ARG A 424 -5.47 -0.95 -10.11
N ASP A 425 -5.35 0.35 -9.89
CA ASP A 425 -4.35 0.91 -8.98
C ASP A 425 -4.93 1.35 -7.61
N VAL A 426 -6.25 1.33 -7.46
CA VAL A 426 -6.93 1.80 -6.24
C VAL A 426 -6.62 0.88 -5.05
N SER A 427 -6.51 -0.44 -5.27
CA SER A 427 -6.13 -1.42 -4.25
C SER A 427 -4.63 -1.40 -3.92
N LYS A 428 -3.80 -0.81 -4.78
CA LYS A 428 -2.35 -0.93 -4.69
C LYS A 428 -1.75 0.01 -3.67
N THR A 429 -0.71 -0.45 -2.99
CA THR A 429 0.07 0.37 -2.06
C THR A 429 0.88 1.43 -2.81
N HIS A 430 1.39 2.43 -2.09
CA HIS A 430 2.27 3.45 -2.70
C HIS A 430 3.55 2.85 -3.28
N GLU A 431 4.12 1.81 -2.65
CA GLU A 431 5.29 1.09 -3.15
C GLU A 431 4.99 0.32 -4.43
N GLU A 432 3.87 -0.39 -4.48
CA GLU A 432 3.42 -1.10 -5.68
C GLU A 432 3.19 -0.12 -6.84
N ARG A 433 2.58 1.03 -6.57
CA ARG A 433 2.39 2.09 -7.57
C ARG A 433 3.73 2.63 -8.09
N ARG A 434 4.69 2.93 -7.21
CA ARG A 434 6.03 3.35 -7.62
C ARG A 434 6.77 2.27 -8.42
N ALA A 435 6.62 1.00 -8.05
CA ALA A 435 7.22 -0.10 -8.81
C ALA A 435 6.62 -0.19 -10.22
N ILE A 436 5.31 0.02 -10.36
CA ILE A 436 4.63 0.06 -11.66
C ILE A 436 5.04 1.30 -12.47
N GLU A 437 5.10 2.48 -11.85
CA GLU A 437 5.56 3.71 -12.49
C GLU A 437 6.99 3.56 -13.00
N LYS A 438 7.88 2.98 -12.17
CA LYS A 438 9.24 2.63 -12.56
C LYS A 438 9.26 1.65 -13.72
N GLN A 439 8.50 0.56 -13.64
CA GLN A 439 8.41 -0.41 -14.73
C GLN A 439 7.87 0.22 -16.03
N GLN A 440 6.91 1.15 -15.95
CA GLN A 440 6.39 1.89 -17.10
C GLN A 440 7.43 2.86 -17.68
N ALA A 441 8.22 3.51 -16.83
CA ALA A 441 9.32 4.37 -17.23
C ALA A 441 10.44 3.56 -17.92
N ASP A 442 10.85 2.44 -17.33
CA ASP A 442 11.85 1.53 -17.88
C ASP A 442 11.39 0.98 -19.24
N ASN A 443 10.12 0.57 -19.36
CA ASN A 443 9.52 0.13 -20.62
C ASN A 443 9.49 1.23 -21.69
N ARG A 444 9.23 2.49 -21.28
CA ARG A 444 9.23 3.64 -22.19
C ARG A 444 10.64 3.92 -22.70
N GLN A 445 11.62 3.94 -21.80
CA GLN A 445 13.03 4.14 -22.15
C GLN A 445 13.54 3.06 -23.12
N GLU A 446 13.19 1.79 -22.87
CA GLU A 446 13.56 0.70 -23.78
C GLU A 446 12.85 0.82 -25.14
N ASN A 447 11.57 1.22 -25.16
CA ASN A 447 10.87 1.48 -26.42
C ASN A 447 11.52 2.63 -27.21
N GLU A 448 11.92 3.72 -26.54
CA GLU A 448 12.62 4.85 -27.17
C GLU A 448 14.01 4.45 -27.71
N ARG A 449 14.72 3.55 -27.00
CA ARG A 449 15.96 2.96 -27.49
C ARG A 449 15.72 2.16 -28.78
N ILE A 450 14.69 1.30 -28.79
CA ILE A 450 14.32 0.52 -29.98
C ILE A 450 13.89 1.43 -31.12
N VAL A 451 13.09 2.47 -30.89
CA VAL A 451 12.70 3.44 -31.94
C VAL A 451 13.92 4.10 -32.56
N ARG A 452 14.91 4.50 -31.75
CA ARG A 452 16.18 5.06 -32.28
C ARG A 452 16.96 4.04 -33.11
N LEU A 453 17.03 2.80 -32.65
CA LEU A 453 17.68 1.72 -33.38
C LEU A 453 16.97 1.42 -34.72
N LEU A 454 15.65 1.34 -34.73
CA LEU A 454 14.85 1.14 -35.95
C LEU A 454 15.02 2.29 -36.95
N LYS A 455 15.16 3.53 -36.48
CA LYS A 455 15.43 4.70 -37.33
C LYS A 455 16.84 4.65 -37.92
N ASN A 456 17.85 4.41 -37.09
CA ASN A 456 19.25 4.56 -37.46
C ASN A 456 19.81 3.35 -38.22
N GLU A 457 19.44 2.13 -37.82
CA GLU A 457 20.02 0.89 -38.36
C GLU A 457 19.13 0.23 -39.41
N PHE A 458 17.81 0.42 -39.33
CA PHE A 458 16.83 -0.19 -40.23
C PHE A 458 16.14 0.81 -41.17
N GLY A 459 16.48 2.11 -41.09
CA GLY A 459 15.99 3.14 -42.02
C GLY A 459 14.48 3.45 -41.93
N LEU A 460 13.79 3.05 -40.87
CA LEU A 460 12.35 3.34 -40.68
C LEU A 460 12.14 4.80 -40.24
N SER A 461 11.44 5.59 -41.03
CA SER A 461 11.19 7.02 -40.73
C SER A 461 10.27 7.24 -39.52
N ASP A 462 9.21 6.43 -39.37
CA ASP A 462 8.24 6.50 -38.27
C ASP A 462 7.87 5.12 -37.69
N PRO A 463 8.72 4.50 -36.84
CA PRO A 463 8.44 3.21 -36.23
C PRO A 463 7.16 3.22 -35.38
N LYS A 464 6.20 2.34 -35.70
CA LYS A 464 4.95 2.16 -34.97
C LYS A 464 5.11 1.13 -33.85
N GLY A 465 4.11 1.04 -32.96
CA GLY A 465 4.10 0.05 -31.88
C GLY A 465 4.19 -1.42 -32.36
N LYS A 466 3.69 -1.72 -33.57
CA LYS A 466 3.82 -3.05 -34.20
C LYS A 466 5.27 -3.37 -34.55
N ASP A 467 6.05 -2.38 -34.99
CA ASP A 467 7.45 -2.55 -35.41
C ASP A 467 8.35 -2.79 -34.21
N ILE A 468 8.11 -2.05 -33.12
CA ILE A 468 8.77 -2.27 -31.82
C ILE A 468 8.48 -3.71 -31.34
N LEU A 469 7.23 -4.18 -31.47
CA LEU A 469 6.86 -5.53 -31.06
C LEU A 469 7.49 -6.60 -31.96
N LYS A 470 7.51 -6.42 -33.28
CA LYS A 470 8.23 -7.30 -34.24
C LYS A 470 9.69 -7.43 -33.84
N TYR A 471 10.38 -6.31 -33.58
CA TYR A 471 11.79 -6.31 -33.15
C TYR A 471 12.02 -7.07 -31.84
N LYS A 472 11.19 -6.81 -30.81
CA LYS A 472 11.30 -7.50 -29.52
C LYS A 472 11.13 -9.01 -29.67
N LEU A 473 10.12 -9.45 -30.42
CA LEU A 473 9.89 -10.88 -30.64
C LEU A 473 11.01 -11.52 -31.49
N TRP A 474 11.50 -10.81 -32.50
CA TRP A 474 12.60 -11.27 -33.35
C TRP A 474 13.89 -11.52 -32.56
N THR A 475 14.29 -10.57 -31.71
CA THR A 475 15.46 -10.70 -30.82
C THR A 475 15.26 -11.80 -29.76
N GLU A 476 14.08 -11.86 -29.13
CA GLU A 476 13.72 -12.88 -28.14
C GLU A 476 13.78 -14.31 -28.71
N GLN A 477 13.41 -14.46 -29.98
CA GLN A 477 13.42 -15.73 -30.71
C GLN A 477 14.74 -16.02 -31.42
N ALA A 478 15.83 -15.33 -31.04
CA ALA A 478 17.14 -15.48 -31.66
C ALA A 478 17.06 -15.44 -33.20
N TYR A 479 16.19 -14.57 -33.74
CA TYR A 479 16.03 -14.30 -35.17
C TYR A 479 15.40 -15.42 -36.01
N HIS A 480 14.74 -16.40 -35.39
CA HIS A 480 14.09 -17.51 -36.10
C HIS A 480 12.56 -17.50 -35.93
N CYS A 481 11.86 -18.06 -36.92
CA CYS A 481 10.43 -18.31 -36.88
C CYS A 481 10.09 -19.33 -35.79
N ALA A 482 9.12 -19.00 -34.94
CA ALA A 482 8.77 -19.86 -33.81
C ALA A 482 8.15 -21.22 -34.21
N TYR A 483 7.59 -21.34 -35.42
CA TYR A 483 6.86 -22.54 -35.88
C TYR A 483 7.62 -23.38 -36.90
N SER A 484 8.52 -22.77 -37.67
CA SER A 484 9.28 -23.48 -38.70
C SER A 484 10.78 -23.55 -38.44
N LEU A 485 11.29 -22.84 -37.42
CA LEU A 485 12.72 -22.65 -37.15
C LEU A 485 13.50 -22.01 -38.31
N MET A 486 12.83 -21.50 -39.33
CA MET A 486 13.48 -20.81 -40.44
C MET A 486 14.02 -19.45 -39.98
N PRO A 487 15.23 -19.05 -40.39
CA PRO A 487 15.77 -17.74 -40.07
C PRO A 487 14.90 -16.64 -40.69
N ILE A 488 14.64 -15.59 -39.92
CA ILE A 488 13.95 -14.38 -40.36
C ILE A 488 15.04 -13.32 -40.57
N PRO A 489 15.40 -13.00 -41.82
CA PRO A 489 16.47 -12.06 -42.07
C PRO A 489 16.01 -10.62 -41.81
N ALA A 490 16.94 -9.78 -41.36
CA ALA A 490 16.70 -8.42 -40.89
C ALA A 490 16.14 -7.49 -41.98
N ASP A 491 16.58 -7.70 -43.23
CA ASP A 491 16.14 -6.96 -44.41
C ASP A 491 14.64 -7.15 -44.67
N LYS A 492 14.12 -8.39 -44.58
CA LYS A 492 12.71 -8.71 -44.86
C LYS A 492 11.76 -8.42 -43.70
N LEU A 493 12.27 -8.27 -42.47
CA LEU A 493 11.43 -8.10 -41.28
C LEU A 493 10.54 -6.84 -41.35
N PHE A 494 11.09 -5.75 -41.91
CA PHE A 494 10.43 -4.45 -42.02
C PHE A 494 10.20 -3.99 -43.47
N SER A 495 10.94 -4.52 -44.46
CA SER A 495 10.74 -4.15 -45.87
C SER A 495 9.60 -4.92 -46.54
N ASP A 496 9.26 -6.11 -46.05
CA ASP A 496 8.17 -6.95 -46.55
C ASP A 496 7.16 -7.23 -45.44
N ASP A 497 6.09 -6.45 -45.43
CA ASP A 497 5.00 -6.59 -44.45
C ASP A 497 4.21 -7.90 -44.58
N THR A 498 4.40 -8.65 -45.68
CA THR A 498 3.76 -9.95 -45.91
C THR A 498 4.64 -11.13 -45.54
N TYR A 499 5.92 -10.91 -45.21
CA TYR A 499 6.87 -11.98 -44.91
C TYR A 499 6.67 -12.58 -43.51
N THR A 500 6.39 -11.74 -42.51
CA THR A 500 6.19 -12.17 -41.12
C THR A 500 4.94 -11.58 -40.48
N GLU A 501 4.32 -12.39 -39.62
CA GLU A 501 3.17 -12.01 -38.81
C GLU A 501 3.44 -12.28 -37.33
N ILE A 502 2.78 -11.49 -36.48
CA ILE A 502 2.77 -11.72 -35.04
C ILE A 502 1.55 -12.57 -34.74
N ASP A 503 1.77 -13.81 -34.32
CA ASP A 503 0.72 -14.77 -34.00
C ASP A 503 0.50 -14.88 -32.48
N HIS A 504 -0.73 -15.23 -32.10
CA HIS A 504 -1.10 -15.65 -30.75
C HIS A 504 -0.91 -17.16 -30.60
N ILE A 505 0.03 -17.57 -29.74
CA ILE A 505 0.38 -18.97 -29.46
C ILE A 505 -0.88 -19.79 -29.13
N LEU A 506 -1.63 -19.31 -28.14
CA LEU A 506 -3.00 -19.75 -27.88
C LEU A 506 -3.92 -18.81 -28.67
N PRO A 507 -4.79 -19.33 -29.56
CA PRO A 507 -5.69 -18.51 -30.35
C PRO A 507 -6.43 -17.49 -29.48
N TYR A 508 -6.45 -16.23 -29.91
CA TYR A 508 -7.12 -15.18 -29.16
C TYR A 508 -8.62 -15.46 -29.06
N SER A 509 -9.23 -16.01 -30.11
CA SER A 509 -10.64 -16.43 -30.12
C SER A 509 -10.98 -17.39 -28.97
N ARG A 510 -10.01 -18.21 -28.55
CA ARG A 510 -10.17 -19.22 -27.50
C ARG A 510 -9.60 -18.80 -26.14
N SER A 511 -8.64 -17.88 -26.09
CA SER A 511 -7.94 -17.49 -24.86
C SER A 511 -8.20 -16.07 -24.38
N LEU A 512 -8.68 -15.17 -25.25
CA LEU A 512 -8.81 -13.72 -25.00
C LEU A 512 -7.54 -13.05 -24.45
N ASP A 513 -6.38 -13.66 -24.70
CA ASP A 513 -5.10 -13.20 -24.18
C ASP A 513 -4.25 -12.52 -25.26
N ASP A 514 -4.26 -11.18 -25.24
CA ASP A 514 -3.42 -10.34 -26.10
C ASP A 514 -2.06 -9.97 -25.47
N SER A 515 -1.69 -10.62 -24.35
CA SER A 515 -0.45 -10.30 -23.64
C SER A 515 0.79 -10.65 -24.47
N TYR A 516 1.88 -9.95 -24.18
CA TYR A 516 3.18 -10.21 -24.80
C TYR A 516 3.63 -11.68 -24.66
N PHE A 517 3.25 -12.36 -23.57
CA PHE A 517 3.58 -13.76 -23.34
C PHE A 517 2.75 -14.73 -24.20
N ASN A 518 1.69 -14.28 -24.86
CA ASN A 518 0.95 -15.06 -25.84
C ASN A 518 1.40 -14.79 -27.28
N LYS A 519 2.36 -13.89 -27.52
CA LYS A 519 2.73 -13.46 -28.89
C LYS A 519 4.08 -14.00 -29.32
N VAL A 520 4.16 -14.46 -30.57
CA VAL A 520 5.39 -14.90 -31.24
C VAL A 520 5.44 -14.36 -32.67
N LEU A 521 6.64 -14.20 -33.20
CA LEU A 521 6.88 -13.82 -34.59
C LEU A 521 7.07 -15.08 -35.44
N VAL A 522 6.30 -15.19 -36.52
CA VAL A 522 6.32 -16.35 -37.41
C VAL A 522 6.28 -15.90 -38.86
N LEU A 523 6.64 -16.80 -39.78
CA LEU A 523 6.40 -16.57 -41.21
C LEU A 523 4.88 -16.50 -41.44
N SER A 524 4.42 -15.60 -42.30
CA SER A 524 2.98 -15.39 -42.52
C SER A 524 2.27 -16.67 -42.99
N SER A 525 2.95 -17.48 -43.81
CA SER A 525 2.43 -18.78 -44.25
C SER A 525 2.18 -19.75 -43.09
N GLN A 526 3.00 -19.70 -42.04
CA GLN A 526 2.84 -20.55 -40.85
C GLN A 526 1.65 -20.08 -40.00
N ASN A 527 1.46 -18.77 -39.87
CA ASN A 527 0.31 -18.22 -39.16
C ASN A 527 -1.01 -18.56 -39.87
N GLN A 528 -1.07 -18.33 -41.19
CA GLN A 528 -2.22 -18.62 -42.03
C GLN A 528 -2.62 -20.10 -41.97
N ASN A 529 -1.65 -21.01 -41.97
CA ASN A 529 -1.90 -22.45 -41.88
C ASN A 529 -2.36 -22.91 -40.48
N LYS A 530 -1.93 -22.21 -39.42
CA LYS A 530 -2.36 -22.50 -38.04
C LYS A 530 -3.82 -22.10 -37.82
N GLY A 531 -4.22 -20.91 -38.25
CA GLY A 531 -5.56 -20.36 -38.02
C GLY A 531 -5.94 -20.36 -36.53
N SER A 532 -7.18 -20.76 -36.21
CA SER A 532 -7.70 -20.80 -34.82
C SER A 532 -7.27 -22.05 -34.02
N LYS A 533 -6.23 -22.77 -34.46
CA LYS A 533 -5.69 -23.96 -33.79
C LYS A 533 -4.60 -23.58 -32.79
N THR A 534 -4.41 -24.37 -31.73
CA THR A 534 -3.20 -24.29 -30.91
C THR A 534 -1.98 -24.76 -31.71
N VAL A 535 -0.78 -24.43 -31.24
CA VAL A 535 0.46 -24.87 -31.91
C VAL A 535 0.55 -26.41 -31.96
N TYR A 536 0.07 -27.10 -30.92
CA TYR A 536 -0.01 -28.56 -30.90
C TYR A 536 -1.06 -29.10 -31.89
N GLU A 537 -2.25 -28.50 -31.96
CA GLU A 537 -3.27 -28.90 -32.94
C GLU A 537 -2.82 -28.68 -34.40
N TYR A 538 -1.91 -27.74 -34.65
CA TYR A 538 -1.34 -27.46 -35.97
C TYR A 538 -0.14 -28.37 -36.31
N LEU A 539 0.86 -28.44 -35.41
CA LEU A 539 2.16 -29.07 -35.69
C LEU A 539 2.40 -30.38 -34.93
N GLY A 540 1.57 -30.67 -33.92
CA GLY A 540 1.76 -31.80 -33.01
C GLY A 540 1.51 -33.17 -33.62
N THR A 541 0.85 -33.24 -34.79
CA THR A 541 0.67 -34.47 -35.57
C THR A 541 1.95 -34.94 -36.26
N ASN A 542 2.94 -34.06 -36.43
CA ASN A 542 4.28 -34.43 -36.91
C ASN A 542 5.23 -34.58 -35.72
N GLU A 543 5.41 -35.81 -35.24
CA GLU A 543 6.21 -36.08 -34.04
C GLU A 543 7.66 -35.61 -34.13
N GLU A 544 8.29 -35.72 -35.31
CA GLU A 544 9.69 -35.36 -35.50
C GLU A 544 9.87 -33.83 -35.46
N LEU A 545 9.02 -33.09 -36.18
CA LEU A 545 9.02 -31.64 -36.16
C LEU A 545 8.65 -31.10 -34.77
N TRP A 546 7.64 -31.68 -34.12
CA TRP A 546 7.22 -31.31 -32.78
C TRP A 546 8.34 -31.48 -31.75
N LYS A 547 9.08 -32.59 -31.78
CA LYS A 547 10.25 -32.82 -30.90
C LYS A 547 11.36 -31.79 -31.14
N LYS A 548 11.64 -31.43 -32.39
CA LYS A 548 12.62 -30.39 -32.75
C LYS A 548 12.20 -29.01 -32.21
N LEU A 549 10.94 -28.63 -32.44
CA LEU A 549 10.36 -27.37 -31.95
C LEU A 549 10.36 -27.29 -30.42
N MET A 550 9.90 -28.34 -29.74
CA MET A 550 9.93 -28.41 -28.28
C MET A 550 11.33 -28.20 -27.72
N THR A 551 12.33 -28.85 -28.33
CA THR A 551 13.72 -28.74 -27.89
C THR A 551 14.21 -27.29 -28.05
N TRP A 552 13.91 -26.66 -29.19
CA TRP A 552 14.28 -25.27 -29.44
C TRP A 552 13.56 -24.28 -28.53
N TRP A 553 12.24 -24.41 -28.36
CA TRP A 553 11.49 -23.55 -27.44
C TRP A 553 12.05 -23.63 -26.03
N GLN A 554 12.40 -24.83 -25.55
CA GLN A 554 12.98 -25.02 -24.22
C GLN A 554 14.34 -24.31 -24.07
N THR A 555 15.18 -24.35 -25.10
CA THR A 555 16.54 -23.77 -25.08
C THR A 555 16.61 -22.30 -25.47
N SER A 556 15.54 -21.73 -26.04
CA SER A 556 15.46 -20.31 -26.42
C SER A 556 15.50 -19.34 -25.23
N ASN A 557 15.72 -18.05 -25.52
CA ASN A 557 15.68 -16.96 -24.52
C ASN A 557 14.25 -16.51 -24.16
N MET A 558 13.22 -17.18 -24.68
CA MET A 558 11.83 -16.83 -24.37
C MET A 558 11.51 -16.97 -22.87
N PRO A 559 10.58 -16.17 -22.33
CA PRO A 559 10.10 -16.34 -20.96
C PRO A 559 9.46 -17.72 -20.73
N LEU A 560 9.62 -18.29 -19.52
CA LEU A 560 9.10 -19.63 -19.18
C LEU A 560 7.61 -19.79 -19.53
N TYR A 561 6.80 -18.81 -19.17
CA TYR A 561 5.35 -18.84 -19.40
C TYR A 561 4.97 -18.85 -20.89
N LYS A 562 5.79 -18.22 -21.75
CA LYS A 562 5.61 -18.27 -23.21
C LYS A 562 5.94 -19.67 -23.75
N LYS A 563 7.00 -20.30 -23.22
CA LYS A 563 7.39 -21.68 -23.57
C LYS A 563 6.30 -22.68 -23.19
N GLU A 564 5.74 -22.57 -21.99
CA GLU A 564 4.65 -23.43 -21.53
C GLU A 564 3.43 -23.37 -22.47
N ARG A 565 3.06 -22.18 -22.94
CA ARG A 565 1.98 -22.00 -23.91
C ARG A 565 2.27 -22.64 -25.27
N LEU A 566 3.49 -22.47 -25.78
CA LEU A 566 3.91 -23.09 -27.04
C LEU A 566 3.82 -24.62 -26.98
N MET A 567 4.10 -25.20 -25.82
CA MET A 567 4.07 -26.64 -25.56
C MET A 567 2.73 -27.17 -25.04
N THR A 568 1.66 -26.35 -25.03
CA THR A 568 0.35 -26.77 -24.52
C THR A 568 -0.32 -27.75 -25.48
N THR A 569 -0.54 -28.99 -25.03
CA THR A 569 -1.12 -30.08 -25.84
C THR A 569 -2.60 -30.31 -25.58
N ASP A 570 -3.10 -29.92 -24.40
CA ASP A 570 -4.49 -30.08 -24.01
C ASP A 570 -5.11 -28.71 -23.72
N PHE A 571 -6.01 -28.26 -24.61
CA PHE A 571 -6.75 -27.01 -24.49
C PHE A 571 -8.23 -27.35 -24.43
N ASP A 572 -8.65 -27.82 -23.26
CA ASP A 572 -9.95 -28.46 -23.04
C ASP A 572 -11.13 -27.48 -23.17
N LYS A 573 -12.25 -27.92 -23.78
CA LYS A 573 -13.42 -27.06 -24.10
C LYS A 573 -14.14 -26.53 -22.86
N ARG A 574 -14.12 -27.26 -21.74
CA ARG A 574 -14.72 -26.82 -20.45
C ARG A 574 -13.91 -25.72 -19.77
N ASP A 575 -12.59 -25.75 -19.95
CA ASP A 575 -11.70 -24.72 -19.43
C ASP A 575 -11.90 -23.40 -20.19
N ILE A 576 -12.10 -23.42 -21.51
CA ILE A 576 -12.34 -22.21 -22.32
C ILE A 576 -13.50 -21.36 -21.78
N LYS A 577 -14.66 -21.96 -21.51
CA LYS A 577 -15.84 -21.22 -21.01
C LYS A 577 -15.58 -20.59 -19.64
N THR A 578 -14.87 -21.32 -18.79
CA THR A 578 -14.50 -20.89 -17.43
C THR A 578 -13.40 -19.81 -17.45
N PHE A 579 -12.41 -19.93 -18.35
CA PHE A 579 -11.37 -18.92 -18.61
C PHE A 579 -11.98 -17.65 -19.20
N MET A 580 -12.86 -17.76 -20.21
CA MET A 580 -13.54 -16.62 -20.85
C MET A 580 -14.40 -15.82 -19.87
N GLU A 581 -15.16 -16.49 -18.99
CA GLU A 581 -15.92 -15.81 -17.94
C GLU A 581 -15.02 -15.17 -16.88
N ARG A 582 -13.92 -15.81 -16.49
CA ARG A 582 -12.92 -15.25 -15.55
C ARG A 582 -12.13 -14.09 -16.15
N ASP A 583 -11.92 -14.10 -17.46
CA ASP A 583 -11.09 -13.12 -18.15
C ASP A 583 -11.81 -11.82 -18.46
N MET A 584 -13.13 -11.84 -18.62
CA MET A 584 -13.89 -10.60 -18.74
C MET A 584 -14.35 -10.03 -17.41
N ASN A 585 -14.65 -10.90 -16.44
CA ASN A 585 -15.10 -10.44 -15.14
C ASN A 585 -13.91 -9.98 -14.28
N ASP A 586 -14.08 -8.87 -13.58
CA ASP A 586 -13.07 -8.41 -12.65
C ASP A 586 -13.17 -9.18 -11.31
N THR A 587 -12.24 -10.12 -11.10
CA THR A 587 -12.20 -11.01 -9.92
C THR A 587 -11.49 -10.39 -8.72
N ARG A 588 -10.99 -9.15 -8.84
CA ARG A 588 -10.31 -8.46 -7.75
C ARG A 588 -11.24 -8.27 -6.56
N TYR A 589 -10.62 -8.27 -5.37
CA TYR A 589 -11.33 -8.19 -4.09
C TYR A 589 -12.34 -7.03 -4.04
N ILE A 590 -11.96 -5.83 -4.50
CA ILE A 590 -12.83 -4.65 -4.44
C ILE A 590 -14.04 -4.80 -5.37
N SER A 591 -13.83 -5.30 -6.59
CA SER A 591 -14.90 -5.51 -7.57
C SER A 591 -15.87 -6.59 -7.08
N ARG A 592 -15.36 -7.65 -6.43
CA ARG A 592 -16.18 -8.65 -5.74
C ARG A 592 -16.96 -8.06 -4.57
N TYR A 593 -16.30 -7.26 -3.72
CA TYR A 593 -16.95 -6.60 -2.59
C TYR A 593 -18.08 -5.68 -3.05
N LEU A 594 -17.81 -4.78 -4.00
CA LEU A 594 -18.83 -3.84 -4.50
C LEU A 594 -19.98 -4.57 -5.18
N ARG A 595 -19.70 -5.63 -5.95
CA ARG A 595 -20.75 -6.47 -6.52
C ARG A 595 -21.63 -7.09 -5.44
N SER A 596 -21.01 -7.72 -4.43
CA SER A 596 -21.73 -8.33 -3.30
C SER A 596 -22.55 -7.30 -2.54
N PHE A 597 -21.97 -6.12 -2.28
CA PHE A 597 -22.63 -5.02 -1.58
C PHE A 597 -23.87 -4.54 -2.33
N LEU A 598 -23.78 -4.35 -3.65
CA LEU A 598 -24.92 -3.96 -4.46
C LEU A 598 -25.97 -5.07 -4.58
N GLU A 599 -25.56 -6.34 -4.73
CA GLU A 599 -26.48 -7.50 -4.77
C GLU A 599 -27.30 -7.62 -3.47
N GLN A 600 -26.68 -7.33 -2.32
CA GLN A 600 -27.28 -7.44 -0.99
C GLN A 600 -28.14 -6.23 -0.60
N HIS A 601 -27.80 -5.03 -1.08
CA HIS A 601 -28.41 -3.80 -0.56
C HIS A 601 -29.16 -2.94 -1.57
N LEU A 602 -29.00 -3.16 -2.88
CA LEU A 602 -29.67 -2.35 -3.90
C LEU A 602 -30.94 -3.03 -4.41
N GLU A 603 -32.05 -2.31 -4.35
CA GLU A 603 -33.29 -2.67 -5.03
C GLU A 603 -33.18 -2.40 -6.54
N PHE A 604 -33.47 -3.43 -7.35
CA PHE A 604 -33.50 -3.33 -8.82
C PHE A 604 -34.92 -3.30 -9.35
N LYS A 605 -35.13 -2.65 -10.50
CA LYS A 605 -36.41 -2.76 -11.21
C LYS A 605 -36.69 -4.22 -11.64
N PRO A 606 -37.96 -4.66 -11.64
CA PRO A 606 -38.34 -5.97 -12.15
C PRO A 606 -37.86 -6.16 -13.59
N ALA A 607 -37.26 -7.31 -13.88
CA ALA A 607 -36.79 -7.65 -15.22
C ALA A 607 -36.58 -9.16 -15.39
N PRO A 608 -36.60 -9.70 -16.63
CA PRO A 608 -36.68 -11.13 -16.90
C PRO A 608 -35.36 -11.91 -16.66
N PHE A 609 -34.23 -11.22 -16.49
CA PHE A 609 -32.92 -11.85 -16.29
C PHE A 609 -32.54 -11.98 -14.81
N LYS A 610 -31.90 -13.09 -14.39
CA LYS A 610 -31.49 -13.30 -12.98
C LYS A 610 -30.30 -12.44 -12.56
N ARG A 611 -29.31 -12.25 -13.44
CA ARG A 611 -28.08 -11.48 -13.14
C ARG A 611 -28.28 -10.00 -13.45
N ARG A 612 -28.14 -9.15 -12.43
CA ARG A 612 -28.32 -7.68 -12.51
C ARG A 612 -27.00 -6.90 -12.51
N ILE A 613 -25.92 -7.50 -12.02
CA ILE A 613 -24.63 -6.82 -11.81
C ILE A 613 -23.50 -7.49 -12.60
N PHE A 614 -22.74 -6.66 -13.30
CA PHE A 614 -21.62 -7.07 -14.13
C PHE A 614 -20.39 -6.24 -13.77
N ALA A 615 -19.26 -6.91 -13.54
CA ALA A 615 -18.00 -6.25 -13.24
C ALA A 615 -17.02 -6.55 -14.37
N PHE A 616 -16.74 -5.58 -15.22
CA PHE A 616 -15.88 -5.73 -16.40
C PHE A 616 -14.42 -5.40 -16.07
N GLN A 617 -13.49 -6.13 -16.69
CA GLN A 617 -12.09 -5.77 -16.66
C GLN A 617 -11.80 -4.63 -17.63
N GLY A 618 -10.95 -3.68 -17.24
CA GLY A 618 -10.60 -2.54 -18.11
C GLY A 618 -9.92 -2.88 -19.45
N ARG A 619 -9.43 -4.11 -19.63
CA ARG A 619 -8.99 -4.59 -20.96
C ARG A 619 -10.16 -4.70 -21.94
N VAL A 620 -11.33 -5.11 -21.46
CA VAL A 620 -12.54 -5.24 -22.27
C VAL A 620 -12.99 -3.84 -22.70
N THR A 621 -13.07 -2.89 -21.77
CA THR A 621 -13.40 -1.49 -22.08
C THR A 621 -12.41 -0.89 -23.10
N ALA A 622 -11.12 -1.15 -22.96
CA ALA A 622 -10.10 -0.67 -23.90
C ALA A 622 -10.28 -1.22 -25.31
N MET A 623 -10.59 -2.51 -25.41
CA MET A 623 -10.85 -3.16 -26.69
C MET A 623 -12.10 -2.60 -27.37
N LEU A 624 -13.20 -2.44 -26.63
CA LEU A 624 -14.44 -1.86 -27.17
C LEU A 624 -14.24 -0.43 -27.65
N ARG A 625 -13.51 0.40 -26.89
CA ARG A 625 -13.14 1.75 -27.34
C ARG A 625 -12.41 1.74 -28.68
N ARG A 626 -11.51 0.76 -28.91
CA ARG A 626 -10.76 0.62 -30.16
C ARG A 626 -11.68 0.25 -31.33
N TYR A 627 -12.56 -0.73 -31.14
CA TYR A 627 -13.46 -1.19 -32.22
C TYR A 627 -14.56 -0.19 -32.55
N LEU A 628 -15.08 0.52 -31.56
CA LEU A 628 -16.04 1.61 -31.75
C LEU A 628 -15.39 2.89 -32.27
N GLY A 629 -14.08 2.90 -32.54
CA GLY A 629 -13.37 4.04 -33.11
C GLY A 629 -13.14 5.21 -32.15
N VAL A 630 -13.46 5.08 -30.86
CA VAL A 630 -13.39 6.17 -29.86
C VAL A 630 -12.13 6.15 -29.00
N ASN A 631 -11.16 5.26 -29.28
CA ASN A 631 -9.94 5.16 -28.47
C ASN A 631 -9.08 6.44 -28.50
N HIS A 632 -9.10 7.18 -29.60
CA HIS A 632 -8.35 8.45 -29.74
C HIS A 632 -8.92 9.57 -28.85
N LEU A 633 -10.20 9.48 -28.44
CA LEU A 633 -10.82 10.42 -27.52
C LEU A 633 -10.31 10.28 -26.08
N LYS A 634 -9.61 9.19 -25.77
CA LYS A 634 -9.06 8.94 -24.43
C LYS A 634 -7.68 9.56 -24.30
N ASN A 635 -7.63 10.83 -23.90
CA ASN A 635 -6.40 11.47 -23.44
C ASN A 635 -6.43 11.69 -21.93
N ARG A 636 -5.55 10.97 -21.20
CA ARG A 636 -5.51 11.02 -19.72
C ARG A 636 -4.84 12.27 -19.19
N ASP A 637 -3.96 12.87 -20.00
CA ASP A 637 -3.16 14.02 -19.58
C ASP A 637 -3.92 15.34 -19.81
N GLU A 638 -4.93 15.33 -20.69
CA GLU A 638 -5.70 16.52 -21.06
C GLU A 638 -6.99 16.71 -20.26
N SER A 639 -7.70 15.65 -19.88
CA SER A 639 -9.02 15.82 -19.24
C SER A 639 -9.49 14.61 -18.43
N ASN A 640 -10.15 14.85 -17.30
CA ASN A 640 -10.84 13.82 -16.51
C ASN A 640 -12.15 13.32 -17.15
N ARG A 641 -12.63 13.95 -18.24
CA ARG A 641 -13.86 13.55 -18.94
C ARG A 641 -13.79 12.14 -19.52
N HIS A 642 -12.60 11.61 -19.75
CA HIS A 642 -12.42 10.23 -20.24
C HIS A 642 -13.00 9.15 -19.30
N HIS A 643 -13.25 9.46 -18.02
CA HIS A 643 -13.97 8.53 -17.13
C HIS A 643 -15.45 8.36 -17.51
N ALA A 644 -16.10 9.43 -18.01
CA ALA A 644 -17.46 9.35 -18.53
C ALA A 644 -17.51 8.57 -19.85
N LEU A 645 -16.51 8.76 -20.73
CA LEU A 645 -16.31 7.95 -21.93
C LEU A 645 -16.26 6.46 -21.57
N ASP A 646 -15.42 6.09 -20.62
CA ASP A 646 -15.28 4.70 -20.16
C ASP A 646 -16.59 4.16 -19.55
N ALA A 647 -17.30 4.96 -18.76
CA ALA A 647 -18.56 4.58 -18.15
C ALA A 647 -19.66 4.27 -19.19
N VAL A 648 -19.75 5.04 -20.29
CA VAL A 648 -20.70 4.76 -21.38
C VAL A 648 -20.35 3.45 -22.08
N ILE A 649 -19.06 3.21 -22.35
CA ILE A 649 -18.59 1.97 -22.99
C ILE A 649 -18.88 0.74 -22.12
N VAL A 650 -18.72 0.88 -20.80
CA VAL A 650 -19.08 -0.16 -19.84
C VAL A 650 -20.60 -0.35 -19.75
N ALA A 651 -21.39 0.71 -19.87
CA ALA A 651 -22.86 0.63 -19.82
C ALA A 651 -23.46 -0.12 -21.03
N ILE A 652 -22.94 0.10 -22.24
CA ILE A 652 -23.38 -0.62 -23.45
C ILE A 652 -22.85 -2.06 -23.51
N ALA A 653 -21.91 -2.42 -22.63
CA ALA A 653 -21.33 -3.74 -22.65
C ALA A 653 -22.32 -4.80 -22.16
N ASP A 654 -22.64 -5.79 -22.99
CA ASP A 654 -23.51 -6.90 -22.59
C ASP A 654 -22.76 -8.25 -22.50
N SER A 655 -23.46 -9.27 -21.98
CA SER A 655 -22.93 -10.63 -21.88
C SER A 655 -22.84 -11.35 -23.23
N SER A 656 -23.59 -10.92 -24.25
CA SER A 656 -23.53 -11.48 -25.61
C SER A 656 -22.26 -11.05 -26.34
N MET A 657 -21.68 -9.92 -25.92
CA MET A 657 -20.48 -9.35 -26.50
C MET A 657 -19.27 -10.26 -26.34
N GLN A 658 -19.23 -11.11 -25.30
CA GLN A 658 -18.25 -12.20 -25.19
C GLN A 658 -18.25 -13.10 -26.42
N GLN A 659 -19.44 -13.57 -26.80
CA GLN A 659 -19.62 -14.44 -27.96
C GLN A 659 -19.24 -13.70 -29.24
N ARG A 660 -19.64 -12.44 -29.37
CA ARG A 660 -19.28 -11.60 -30.52
C ARG A 660 -17.77 -11.35 -30.64
N ILE A 661 -17.08 -11.12 -29.52
CA ILE A 661 -15.62 -11.00 -29.46
C ILE A 661 -14.98 -12.30 -29.93
N THR A 662 -15.37 -13.43 -29.34
CA THR A 662 -14.82 -14.74 -29.70
C THR A 662 -15.07 -15.07 -31.18
N GLU A 663 -16.29 -14.85 -31.69
CA GLU A 663 -16.64 -15.08 -33.09
C GLU A 663 -15.85 -14.18 -34.04
N PHE A 664 -15.73 -12.89 -33.71
CA PHE A 664 -14.94 -11.94 -34.48
C PHE A 664 -13.48 -12.40 -34.61
N PHE A 665 -12.82 -12.70 -33.49
CA PHE A 665 -11.42 -13.10 -33.52
C PHE A 665 -11.22 -14.45 -34.19
N LYS A 666 -12.18 -15.38 -34.05
CA LYS A 666 -12.13 -16.65 -34.78
C LYS A 666 -12.13 -16.42 -36.29
N LYS A 667 -12.98 -15.50 -36.77
CA LYS A 667 -13.12 -15.16 -38.19
C LYS A 667 -11.97 -14.31 -38.72
N GLN A 668 -11.37 -13.48 -37.86
CA GLN A 668 -10.14 -12.76 -38.15
C GLN A 668 -8.94 -13.72 -38.27
N GLU A 669 -8.82 -14.70 -37.37
CA GLU A 669 -7.82 -15.79 -37.43
C GLU A 669 -8.02 -16.69 -38.66
N GLU A 670 -9.26 -16.85 -39.13
CA GLU A 670 -9.61 -17.52 -40.40
C GLU A 670 -9.46 -16.60 -41.64
N HIS A 671 -8.97 -15.36 -41.48
CA HIS A 671 -8.77 -14.36 -42.54
C HIS A 671 -10.01 -14.04 -43.41
N THR A 672 -11.24 -14.18 -42.88
CA THR A 672 -12.47 -14.17 -43.70
C THR A 672 -13.33 -12.90 -43.63
N GLN A 673 -13.11 -11.92 -42.71
CA GLN A 673 -14.02 -10.76 -42.56
C GLN A 673 -13.44 -9.51 -41.86
N LYS A 674 -14.16 -8.37 -41.95
CA LYS A 674 -13.81 -7.06 -41.36
C LYS A 674 -14.49 -6.84 -39.99
N ALA A 675 -13.84 -6.09 -39.10
CA ALA A 675 -14.29 -5.87 -37.72
C ALA A 675 -15.66 -5.19 -37.53
N LYS A 676 -16.14 -4.45 -38.53
CA LYS A 676 -17.42 -3.73 -38.45
C LYS A 676 -18.65 -4.66 -38.42
N ASP A 677 -18.50 -5.90 -38.89
CA ASP A 677 -19.62 -6.84 -38.99
C ASP A 677 -19.99 -7.46 -37.64
N TYR A 678 -19.07 -7.46 -36.67
CA TYR A 678 -19.23 -8.10 -35.36
C TYR A 678 -19.47 -7.12 -34.20
N PHE A 679 -19.00 -5.89 -34.36
CA PHE A 679 -19.21 -4.80 -33.40
C PHE A 679 -19.93 -3.65 -34.09
N PRO A 680 -21.24 -3.80 -34.37
CA PRO A 680 -22.02 -2.69 -34.91
C PRO A 680 -22.02 -1.55 -33.89
N GLU A 681 -22.09 -0.31 -34.40
CA GLU A 681 -22.35 0.83 -33.54
C GLU A 681 -23.69 0.59 -32.80
N PRO A 682 -23.77 0.89 -31.49
CA PRO A 682 -25.01 0.78 -30.74
C PRO A 682 -26.20 1.51 -31.39
N TRP A 683 -25.91 2.62 -32.06
CA TRP A 683 -26.82 3.36 -32.93
C TRP A 683 -26.01 4.16 -33.97
N PRO A 684 -26.64 4.63 -35.06
CA PRO A 684 -25.94 5.45 -36.07
C PRO A 684 -25.23 6.66 -35.45
N TYR A 685 -23.96 6.87 -35.85
CA TYR A 685 -23.10 7.96 -35.38
C TYR A 685 -22.75 7.92 -33.89
N PHE A 686 -22.77 6.73 -33.27
CA PHE A 686 -22.47 6.56 -31.85
C PHE A 686 -21.15 7.23 -31.43
N ALA A 687 -20.08 7.05 -32.22
CA ALA A 687 -18.78 7.61 -31.91
C ALA A 687 -18.79 9.15 -31.88
N LYS A 688 -19.57 9.77 -32.77
CA LYS A 688 -19.73 11.23 -32.84
C LYS A 688 -20.60 11.74 -31.70
N ASP A 689 -21.73 11.08 -31.44
CA ASP A 689 -22.62 11.39 -30.31
C ASP A 689 -21.83 11.37 -29.00
N LEU A 690 -21.04 10.31 -28.78
CA LEU A 690 -20.22 10.18 -27.58
C LEU A 690 -19.14 11.27 -27.48
N ALA A 691 -18.47 11.61 -28.58
CA ALA A 691 -17.50 12.69 -28.60
C ALA A 691 -18.14 14.05 -28.24
N ILE A 692 -19.28 14.35 -28.85
CA ILE A 692 -20.03 15.60 -28.63
C ILE A 692 -20.53 15.66 -27.19
N ARG A 693 -21.25 14.63 -26.72
CA ARG A 693 -21.83 14.58 -25.36
C ARG A 693 -20.80 14.63 -24.24
N VAL A 694 -19.59 14.11 -24.47
CA VAL A 694 -18.55 14.05 -23.43
C VAL A 694 -17.66 15.30 -23.44
N PHE A 695 -17.31 15.81 -24.62
CA PHE A 695 -16.26 16.83 -24.76
C PHE A 695 -16.73 18.20 -25.25
N ALA A 696 -17.91 18.31 -25.88
CA ALA A 696 -18.43 19.61 -26.31
C ALA A 696 -19.01 20.39 -25.13
N ASP A 697 -18.68 21.68 -25.08
CA ASP A 697 -19.20 22.63 -24.08
C ASP A 697 -20.22 23.56 -24.73
N SER A 698 -19.79 24.74 -25.17
CA SER A 698 -20.67 25.77 -25.74
C SER A 698 -21.30 25.35 -27.08
N THR A 699 -20.66 24.46 -27.84
CA THR A 699 -21.14 24.00 -29.14
C THR A 699 -22.07 22.79 -29.05
N LEU A 700 -22.28 22.21 -27.85
CA LEU A 700 -22.98 20.94 -27.64
C LEU A 700 -24.30 20.81 -28.41
N HIS A 701 -25.17 21.81 -28.30
CA HIS A 701 -26.50 21.77 -28.92
C HIS A 701 -26.39 21.86 -30.45
N ASN A 702 -25.56 22.78 -30.96
CA ASN A 702 -25.34 22.96 -32.40
C ASN A 702 -24.70 21.71 -33.03
N ASP A 703 -23.74 21.09 -32.34
CA ASP A 703 -23.05 19.89 -32.81
C ASP A 703 -23.99 18.68 -32.88
N LEU A 704 -24.90 18.53 -31.90
CA LEU A 704 -25.93 17.49 -31.93
C LEU A 704 -26.95 17.71 -33.05
N GLN A 705 -27.32 18.96 -33.32
CA GLN A 705 -28.25 19.32 -34.40
C GLN A 705 -27.65 19.19 -35.80
N SER A 706 -26.31 19.23 -35.92
CA SER A 706 -25.60 19.13 -37.20
C SER A 706 -25.71 17.74 -37.86
N TYR A 707 -26.22 16.73 -37.15
CA TYR A 707 -26.45 15.38 -37.66
C TYR A 707 -27.93 15.04 -37.57
N ALA A 708 -28.58 14.75 -38.70
CA ALA A 708 -30.04 14.54 -38.77
C ALA A 708 -30.53 13.45 -37.79
N GLU A 709 -29.81 12.33 -37.69
CA GLU A 709 -30.15 11.20 -36.82
C GLU A 709 -29.93 11.48 -35.33
N LEU A 710 -28.97 12.37 -34.99
CA LEU A 710 -28.77 12.80 -33.60
C LEU A 710 -29.79 13.87 -33.22
N HIS A 711 -30.12 14.78 -34.15
CA HIS A 711 -31.17 15.76 -33.97
C HIS A 711 -32.51 15.08 -33.67
N ASP A 712 -32.93 14.12 -34.49
CA ASP A 712 -34.18 13.40 -34.29
C ASP A 712 -34.22 12.62 -32.97
N ARG A 713 -33.09 12.00 -32.59
CA ARG A 713 -32.95 11.28 -31.30
C ARG A 713 -33.13 12.17 -30.07
N TYR A 714 -32.66 13.42 -30.14
CA TYR A 714 -32.60 14.31 -28.98
C TYR A 714 -33.61 15.46 -29.02
N LYS A 715 -34.40 15.61 -30.08
CA LYS A 715 -35.31 16.75 -30.30
C LYS A 715 -36.22 17.06 -29.09
N ASP A 716 -36.74 16.04 -28.42
CA ASP A 716 -37.70 16.19 -27.32
C ASP A 716 -37.03 16.50 -25.97
N ILE A 717 -35.71 16.34 -25.87
CA ILE A 717 -34.96 16.49 -24.62
C ILE A 717 -33.74 17.41 -24.78
N LEU A 718 -33.58 18.10 -25.91
CA LEU A 718 -32.37 18.84 -26.24
C LEU A 718 -32.05 19.88 -25.16
N ASP A 719 -33.05 20.63 -24.70
CA ASP A 719 -32.93 21.63 -23.63
C ASP A 719 -32.56 21.03 -22.25
N GLN A 720 -32.76 19.73 -22.07
CA GLN A 720 -32.39 19.01 -20.85
C GLN A 720 -30.92 18.53 -20.89
N ILE A 721 -30.30 18.48 -22.08
CA ILE A 721 -28.93 18.02 -22.27
C ILE A 721 -27.96 19.13 -21.88
N ARG A 722 -27.06 18.82 -20.94
CA ARG A 722 -26.07 19.76 -20.42
C ARG A 722 -24.65 19.27 -20.71
N PRO A 723 -23.69 20.19 -20.88
CA PRO A 723 -22.28 19.85 -20.91
C PRO A 723 -21.81 19.14 -19.63
N ILE A 724 -20.80 18.27 -19.75
CA ILE A 724 -20.24 17.57 -18.59
C ILE A 724 -19.37 18.52 -17.77
N LEU A 725 -19.86 18.85 -16.57
CA LEU A 725 -19.09 19.47 -15.50
C LEU A 725 -18.63 18.40 -14.52
N VAL A 726 -17.31 18.22 -14.41
CA VAL A 726 -16.70 17.19 -13.56
C VAL A 726 -16.82 17.58 -12.09
N SER A 727 -17.64 16.86 -11.33
CA SER A 727 -17.84 17.10 -9.90
C SER A 727 -16.60 16.74 -9.07
N ARG A 728 -16.28 17.57 -8.07
CA ARG A 728 -15.22 17.33 -7.09
C ARG A 728 -15.74 17.52 -5.68
N LYS A 729 -15.35 16.61 -4.81
CA LYS A 729 -15.62 16.71 -3.37
C LYS A 729 -14.70 17.77 -2.75
N ALA A 730 -15.28 18.85 -2.24
CA ALA A 730 -14.57 19.86 -1.48
C ALA A 730 -13.85 19.27 -0.25
N GLU A 731 -12.61 19.68 0.00
CA GLU A 731 -11.80 19.25 1.13
C GLU A 731 -12.04 20.19 2.32
N ARG A 732 -13.01 19.83 3.16
CA ARG A 732 -13.40 20.61 4.34
C ARG A 732 -12.89 20.00 5.64
N LYS A 733 -11.79 19.23 5.56
CA LYS A 733 -11.21 18.55 6.72
C LYS A 733 -10.60 19.58 7.66
N LEU A 734 -11.04 19.51 8.91
CA LEU A 734 -10.62 20.43 9.97
C LEU A 734 -9.49 19.85 10.81
N THR A 735 -9.12 18.59 10.59
CA THR A 735 -8.06 17.89 11.32
C THR A 735 -6.78 17.85 10.50
N GLY A 736 -5.66 18.11 11.18
CA GLY A 736 -4.33 18.13 10.58
C GLY A 736 -3.32 18.68 11.57
N ALA A 737 -2.05 18.71 11.17
CA ALA A 737 -1.01 19.29 12.01
C ALA A 737 -1.25 20.80 12.21
N LEU A 738 -1.13 21.23 13.47
CA LEU A 738 -1.33 22.63 13.88
C LEU A 738 -0.23 23.55 13.34
N HIS A 739 0.99 23.04 13.25
CA HIS A 739 2.19 23.71 12.77
C HIS A 739 3.18 22.65 12.27
N LYS A 740 4.22 23.09 11.54
CA LYS A 740 5.32 22.23 11.14
C LYS A 740 6.07 21.68 12.37
N GLU A 741 6.63 20.49 12.28
CA GLU A 741 7.33 19.83 13.40
C GLU A 741 8.63 20.55 13.81
N THR A 742 9.22 21.34 12.91
CA THR A 742 10.48 22.05 13.18
C THR A 742 10.22 23.25 14.08
N VAL A 743 10.73 23.18 15.32
CA VAL A 743 10.76 24.30 16.25
C VAL A 743 11.93 25.22 15.94
N MET A 744 11.65 26.51 15.90
CA MET A 744 12.55 27.60 15.55
C MET A 744 12.60 28.63 16.68
N SER A 745 13.55 29.56 16.59
CA SER A 745 13.64 30.71 17.50
C SER A 745 13.41 32.01 16.74
N VAL A 746 12.68 32.95 17.34
CA VAL A 746 12.61 34.33 16.84
C VAL A 746 13.87 35.08 17.23
N LYS A 747 14.47 35.78 16.27
CA LYS A 747 15.69 36.58 16.46
C LYS A 747 15.59 37.90 15.70
N ASP A 748 16.27 38.92 16.21
CA ASP A 748 16.43 40.18 15.49
C ASP A 748 17.50 40.01 14.40
N ALA A 749 17.24 40.58 13.22
CA ALA A 749 18.12 40.66 12.06
C ALA A 749 17.97 42.05 11.40
N GLU A 750 18.85 42.39 10.45
CA GLU A 750 18.78 43.67 9.71
C GLU A 750 17.42 43.90 9.03
N ARG A 751 16.74 42.82 8.64
CA ARG A 751 15.41 42.83 8.00
C ARG A 751 14.25 42.75 9.02
N GLY A 752 14.50 43.03 10.30
CA GLY A 752 13.53 42.91 11.39
C GLY A 752 13.57 41.56 12.10
N LYS A 753 12.47 41.18 12.77
CA LYS A 753 12.38 39.90 13.48
C LYS A 753 12.22 38.75 12.50
N VAL A 754 13.08 37.74 12.58
CA VAL A 754 13.10 36.57 11.70
C VAL A 754 13.03 35.27 12.48
N MET A 755 12.53 34.22 11.84
CA MET A 755 12.61 32.86 12.36
C MET A 755 13.95 32.24 11.98
N VAL A 756 14.61 31.61 12.95
CA VAL A 756 15.93 30.99 12.75
C VAL A 756 15.89 29.53 13.16
N LYS A 757 16.38 28.65 12.28
CA LYS A 757 16.55 27.21 12.54
C LYS A 757 18.01 26.79 12.38
N ARG A 758 18.40 25.67 12.99
CA ARG A 758 19.74 25.08 12.81
C ARG A 758 19.69 23.95 11.80
N ILE A 759 20.54 24.01 10.78
CA ILE A 759 20.71 22.92 9.81
C ILE A 759 22.13 22.35 9.88
N PRO A 760 22.32 21.04 9.58
CA PRO A 760 23.64 20.47 9.31
C PRO A 760 24.34 21.21 8.18
N ILE A 761 25.66 21.37 8.27
CA ILE A 761 26.45 21.97 7.18
C ILE A 761 26.35 21.13 5.88
N THR A 762 26.17 19.81 6.00
CA THR A 762 25.92 18.89 4.88
C THR A 762 24.58 19.11 4.17
N LYS A 763 23.74 20.04 4.64
CA LYS A 763 22.48 20.46 3.99
C LYS A 763 22.52 21.90 3.49
N LEU A 764 23.70 22.54 3.49
CA LEU A 764 23.86 23.85 2.89
C LEU A 764 23.74 23.74 1.36
N GLU A 765 23.27 24.82 0.77
CA GLU A 765 22.97 24.94 -0.66
C GLU A 765 23.31 26.37 -1.08
N GLN A 766 23.53 26.57 -2.38
CA GLN A 766 23.87 27.86 -2.97
C GLN A 766 22.93 29.00 -2.55
N LYS A 767 21.61 28.77 -2.57
CA LYS A 767 20.61 29.78 -2.19
C LYS A 767 20.82 30.39 -0.80
N HIS A 768 21.43 29.65 0.15
CA HIS A 768 21.65 30.15 1.51
C HIS A 768 22.69 31.27 1.55
N PHE A 769 23.63 31.27 0.62
CA PHE A 769 24.67 32.30 0.49
C PHE A 769 24.16 33.45 -0.39
N ASP A 770 23.57 33.13 -1.54
CA ASP A 770 23.09 34.13 -2.51
C ASP A 770 22.02 35.06 -1.92
N GLN A 771 21.16 34.53 -1.04
CA GLN A 771 20.09 35.29 -0.39
C GLN A 771 20.48 35.82 1.00
N ASN A 772 21.74 35.62 1.42
CA ASN A 772 22.27 35.96 2.74
C ASN A 772 21.42 35.41 3.90
N LEU A 773 21.13 34.10 3.87
CA LEU A 773 20.26 33.44 4.84
C LEU A 773 21.00 32.85 6.04
N ILE A 774 22.33 32.86 6.07
CA ILE A 774 23.08 32.36 7.24
C ILE A 774 23.00 33.41 8.35
N TYR A 775 22.50 32.99 9.52
CA TYR A 775 22.29 33.90 10.65
C TYR A 775 23.51 33.92 11.59
N GLY A 776 24.09 35.11 11.79
CA GLY A 776 25.13 35.40 12.77
C GLY A 776 26.32 36.17 12.18
N ASP A 777 27.07 36.85 13.06
CA ASP A 777 28.16 37.76 12.68
C ASP A 777 29.52 37.04 12.62
N ASP A 778 29.66 36.07 11.71
CA ASP A 778 30.95 35.41 11.47
C ASP A 778 31.28 35.30 9.98
N PRO A 779 31.73 36.41 9.35
CA PRO A 779 32.02 36.45 7.92
C PRO A 779 33.12 35.48 7.49
N GLN A 780 34.08 35.21 8.38
CA GLN A 780 35.17 34.28 8.10
C GLN A 780 34.66 32.84 8.01
N LEU A 781 33.79 32.42 8.93
CA LEU A 781 33.17 31.09 8.86
C LEU A 781 32.28 30.97 7.61
N VAL A 782 31.49 31.98 7.28
CA VAL A 782 30.63 31.97 6.08
C VAL A 782 31.48 31.82 4.82
N LYS A 783 32.60 32.56 4.73
CA LYS A 783 33.54 32.44 3.61
C LYS A 783 34.13 31.04 3.50
N VAL A 784 34.64 30.47 4.61
CA VAL A 784 35.20 29.11 4.62
C VAL A 784 34.18 28.06 4.15
N LEU A 785 32.92 28.18 4.59
CA LEU A 785 31.87 27.26 4.17
C LEU A 785 31.53 27.42 2.68
N LYS A 786 31.51 28.66 2.17
CA LYS A 786 31.23 28.96 0.76
C LYS A 786 32.34 28.44 -0.14
N ASP A 787 33.59 28.80 0.15
CA ASP A 787 34.77 28.40 -0.64
C ASP A 787 34.87 26.87 -0.71
N ARG A 788 34.58 26.17 0.40
CA ARG A 788 34.59 24.70 0.44
C ARG A 788 33.45 24.09 -0.37
N LEU A 789 32.26 24.69 -0.37
CA LEU A 789 31.15 24.21 -1.20
C LEU A 789 31.41 24.44 -2.69
N GLU A 790 31.96 25.60 -3.06
CA GLU A 790 32.31 25.90 -4.45
C GLU A 790 33.36 24.91 -5.00
N ALA A 791 34.37 24.56 -4.20
CA ALA A 791 35.37 23.56 -4.58
C ALA A 791 34.80 22.16 -4.85
N PHE A 792 33.63 21.84 -4.31
CA PHE A 792 32.93 20.56 -4.49
C PHE A 792 31.64 20.72 -5.32
N MET A 793 31.55 21.76 -6.16
CA MET A 793 30.40 22.01 -7.04
C MET A 793 29.04 22.03 -6.29
N TRP A 794 29.04 22.60 -5.08
CA TRP A 794 27.89 22.67 -4.18
C TRP A 794 27.36 21.32 -3.67
N ASP A 795 28.15 20.24 -3.77
CA ASP A 795 27.88 18.97 -3.07
C ASP A 795 28.31 19.08 -1.60
N ALA A 796 27.35 19.40 -0.73
CA ALA A 796 27.59 19.57 0.69
C ALA A 796 27.94 18.27 1.44
N GLU A 797 27.51 17.10 0.94
CA GLU A 797 27.88 15.82 1.57
C GLU A 797 29.35 15.49 1.29
N ALA A 798 29.81 15.72 0.06
CA ALA A 798 31.21 15.57 -0.31
C ALA A 798 32.10 16.63 0.36
N ALA A 799 31.70 17.90 0.32
CA ALA A 799 32.48 19.03 0.83
C ALA A 799 32.79 18.95 2.33
N PHE A 800 31.87 18.38 3.10
CA PHE A 800 31.95 18.32 4.56
C PHE A 800 32.14 16.89 5.10
N LYS A 801 32.64 15.99 4.26
CA LYS A 801 33.14 14.67 4.71
C LYS A 801 34.31 14.84 5.69
N GLU A 802 35.22 15.77 5.38
CA GLU A 802 36.27 16.23 6.27
C GLU A 802 35.71 17.32 7.23
N PRO A 803 35.96 17.22 8.54
CA PRO A 803 35.50 18.23 9.51
C PRO A 803 35.91 19.65 9.14
N VAL A 804 35.03 20.61 9.41
CA VAL A 804 35.33 22.06 9.29
C VAL A 804 35.55 22.61 10.68
N LEU A 805 36.69 23.24 10.91
CA LEU A 805 37.00 23.93 12.15
C LEU A 805 36.65 25.41 12.05
N LYS A 806 36.15 25.97 13.15
CA LYS A 806 35.86 27.40 13.24
C LYS A 806 37.19 28.19 13.25
N PRO A 807 37.36 29.22 12.41
CA PRO A 807 38.51 30.12 12.47
C PRO A 807 38.62 30.74 13.86
N ALA A 808 39.78 30.63 14.52
CA ALA A 808 40.03 31.20 15.84
C ALA A 808 41.32 32.03 15.82
N ARG A 809 41.37 33.10 16.64
CA ARG A 809 42.61 33.85 16.89
C ARG A 809 43.64 32.94 17.57
N GLU A 810 44.93 33.20 17.32
CA GLU A 810 46.04 32.45 17.92
C GLU A 810 45.84 32.24 19.43
N GLY A 811 46.01 30.99 19.87
CA GLY A 811 45.88 30.58 21.28
C GLY A 811 44.48 30.16 21.74
N ARG A 812 43.42 30.21 20.90
CA ARG A 812 42.10 29.67 21.26
C ARG A 812 41.80 28.32 20.60
N GLN A 813 41.14 27.44 21.36
CA GLN A 813 40.70 26.13 20.88
C GLN A 813 39.73 26.26 19.70
N GLN A 814 40.07 25.64 18.57
CA GLN A 814 39.22 25.60 17.38
C GLN A 814 38.11 24.56 17.59
N ASN A 815 36.86 25.00 17.45
CA ASN A 815 35.69 24.12 17.59
C ASN A 815 35.21 23.64 16.22
N GLU A 816 34.85 22.36 16.13
CA GLU A 816 34.26 21.78 14.93
C GLU A 816 32.84 22.34 14.67
N VAL A 817 32.59 22.76 13.44
CA VAL A 817 31.29 23.28 13.01
C VAL A 817 30.48 22.16 12.37
N LYS A 818 29.44 21.68 13.05
CA LYS A 818 28.52 20.65 12.53
C LYS A 818 27.22 21.22 11.99
N ARG A 819 26.82 22.39 12.49
CA ARG A 819 25.54 23.02 12.20
C ARG A 819 25.69 24.54 12.19
N VAL A 820 24.94 25.19 11.31
CA VAL A 820 24.81 26.65 11.26
C VAL A 820 23.35 27.06 11.43
N LYS A 821 23.14 28.30 11.87
CA LYS A 821 21.81 28.89 11.95
C LYS A 821 21.46 29.51 10.61
N ILE A 822 20.24 29.28 10.14
CA ILE A 822 19.70 29.89 8.92
C ILE A 822 18.39 30.59 9.21
N ILE A 823 18.16 31.69 8.50
CA ILE A 823 16.93 32.47 8.45
C ILE A 823 15.91 31.69 7.62
N ASP A 824 14.73 31.47 8.18
CA ASP A 824 13.62 30.70 7.57
C ASP A 824 12.37 31.57 7.47
N GLY A 825 12.55 32.81 6.98
CA GLY A 825 11.48 33.78 6.77
C GLY A 825 11.23 34.75 7.94
N PRO A 826 10.32 35.72 7.74
CA PRO A 826 9.98 36.72 8.73
C PRO A 826 9.21 36.13 9.91
N ALA A 827 9.38 36.70 11.11
CA ALA A 827 8.68 36.30 12.32
C ALA A 827 7.23 36.84 12.38
N SER A 828 6.60 37.06 11.23
CA SER A 828 5.25 37.63 11.14
C SER A 828 4.18 36.55 10.95
N SER A 829 4.57 35.28 10.79
CA SER A 829 3.66 34.13 10.60
C SER A 829 4.17 32.85 11.27
N PHE A 830 3.83 32.65 12.54
CA PHE A 830 4.19 31.45 13.29
C PHE A 830 3.15 31.08 14.36
N VAL A 831 3.25 29.86 14.86
CA VAL A 831 2.55 29.39 16.06
C VAL A 831 3.50 29.46 17.24
N GLN A 832 3.10 30.19 18.29
CA GLN A 832 3.86 30.31 19.54
C GLN A 832 3.71 29.03 20.38
N LEU A 833 4.82 28.48 20.85
CA LEU A 833 4.85 27.31 21.73
C LEU A 833 5.16 27.71 23.18
N LYS A 834 4.87 26.80 24.13
CA LYS A 834 4.98 27.04 25.60
C LYS A 834 6.39 27.39 26.12
N ASN A 835 7.46 27.18 25.34
CA ASN A 835 8.86 27.37 25.77
C ASN A 835 9.60 28.43 24.92
N ASP A 836 8.93 29.52 24.54
CA ASP A 836 9.44 30.58 23.65
C ASP A 836 9.86 30.13 22.24
N GLY A 837 9.69 28.85 21.91
CA GLY A 837 9.85 28.31 20.57
C GLY A 837 8.70 28.71 19.66
N VAL A 838 8.99 28.86 18.38
CA VAL A 838 7.98 29.14 17.35
C VAL A 838 8.03 28.07 16.27
N ALA A 839 6.91 27.81 15.61
CA ALA A 839 6.84 26.90 14.47
C ALA A 839 6.09 27.54 13.30
N ALA A 840 6.51 27.22 12.07
CA ALA A 840 5.80 27.69 10.89
C ALA A 840 4.38 27.07 10.84
N GLN A 841 3.42 27.84 10.34
CA GLN A 841 2.09 27.32 10.04
C GLN A 841 2.18 26.14 9.08
N ASP A 842 1.33 25.13 9.25
CA ASP A 842 1.27 23.99 8.34
C ASP A 842 0.12 24.15 7.33
N ASN A 843 -1.05 23.61 7.63
CA ASN A 843 -2.14 23.52 6.67
C ASN A 843 -3.10 24.72 6.77
N MET A 844 -3.22 25.46 5.67
CA MET A 844 -4.31 26.42 5.46
C MET A 844 -5.58 25.63 5.14
N ILE A 845 -6.63 25.80 5.95
CA ILE A 845 -7.89 25.06 5.79
C ILE A 845 -8.76 25.71 4.71
N ARG A 846 -8.87 27.04 4.78
CA ARG A 846 -9.77 27.84 3.96
C ARG A 846 -9.29 29.28 3.90
N ILE A 847 -9.92 30.04 3.01
CA ILE A 847 -9.85 31.49 3.01
C ILE A 847 -11.25 32.08 3.24
N ASP A 848 -11.34 33.12 4.06
CA ASP A 848 -12.57 33.88 4.26
C ASP A 848 -12.53 35.12 3.37
N ILE A 849 -13.56 35.32 2.53
CA ILE A 849 -13.64 36.41 1.56
C ILE A 849 -14.42 37.59 2.14
N PHE A 850 -13.89 38.79 1.93
CA PHE A 850 -14.46 40.06 2.36
C PHE A 850 -14.52 41.06 1.20
N GLU A 851 -15.51 41.94 1.20
CA GLU A 851 -15.67 43.01 0.21
C GLU A 851 -15.65 44.39 0.90
N ASP A 852 -14.53 45.12 0.80
CA ASP A 852 -14.38 46.48 1.33
C ASP A 852 -13.54 47.36 0.39
N LYS A 853 -14.18 48.14 -0.49
CA LYS A 853 -13.53 48.88 -1.61
C LYS A 853 -12.77 47.98 -2.61
N GLY A 854 -13.00 46.67 -2.56
CA GLY A 854 -12.35 45.61 -3.32
C GLY A 854 -12.50 44.27 -2.60
N THR A 855 -12.04 43.19 -3.22
CA THR A 855 -12.15 41.85 -2.62
C THR A 855 -10.86 41.45 -1.91
N TYR A 856 -10.98 41.02 -0.67
CA TYR A 856 -9.86 40.60 0.17
C TYR A 856 -10.10 39.20 0.69
N PHE A 857 -9.02 38.50 1.03
CA PHE A 857 -9.12 37.23 1.72
C PHE A 857 -8.29 37.19 2.99
N VAL A 858 -8.85 36.56 4.01
CA VAL A 858 -8.16 36.24 5.26
C VAL A 858 -7.84 34.74 5.25
N PRO A 859 -6.55 34.34 5.27
CA PRO A 859 -6.18 32.93 5.36
C PRO A 859 -6.46 32.38 6.76
N ILE A 860 -6.99 31.16 6.83
CA ILE A 860 -7.32 30.48 8.08
C ILE A 860 -6.53 29.17 8.21
N TYR A 861 -5.72 29.06 9.26
CA TYR A 861 -4.90 27.89 9.55
C TYR A 861 -5.49 27.04 10.70
N ILE A 862 -5.17 25.74 10.73
CA ILE A 862 -5.63 24.82 11.80
C ILE A 862 -5.19 25.30 13.18
N GLY A 863 -3.93 25.78 13.30
CA GLY A 863 -3.38 26.28 14.56
C GLY A 863 -4.17 27.43 15.18
N GLU A 864 -4.72 28.31 14.35
CA GLU A 864 -5.49 29.49 14.81
C GLU A 864 -6.87 29.09 15.33
N LEU A 865 -7.54 28.16 14.64
CA LEU A 865 -8.85 27.66 15.04
C LEU A 865 -8.80 26.84 16.33
N ALA A 866 -7.70 26.13 16.61
CA ALA A 866 -7.52 25.39 17.86
C ALA A 866 -7.44 26.33 19.08
N GLY A 867 -6.98 27.56 18.89
CA GLY A 867 -6.99 28.63 19.89
C GLY A 867 -8.32 29.37 20.01
N ASN A 868 -9.37 28.96 19.28
CA ASN A 868 -10.65 29.68 19.12
C ASN A 868 -10.50 31.12 18.59
N LEU A 869 -9.45 31.38 17.79
CA LEU A 869 -9.23 32.69 17.18
C LEU A 869 -9.67 32.66 15.71
N LEU A 870 -10.46 33.65 15.30
CA LEU A 870 -10.74 33.94 13.90
C LEU A 870 -9.87 35.13 13.48
N PRO A 871 -8.81 34.92 12.67
CA PRO A 871 -8.00 36.02 12.16
C PRO A 871 -8.86 37.05 11.43
N ARG A 872 -8.47 38.32 11.46
CA ARG A 872 -9.16 39.41 10.74
C ARG A 872 -8.29 40.13 9.72
N LYS A 873 -6.98 39.87 9.72
CA LYS A 873 -6.04 40.53 8.82
C LYS A 873 -6.04 39.88 7.45
N ALA A 874 -6.39 40.65 6.42
CA ALA A 874 -6.41 40.17 5.06
C ALA A 874 -5.03 40.24 4.40
N SER A 875 -4.77 39.26 3.54
CA SER A 875 -3.51 39.16 2.80
C SER A 875 -3.25 40.40 1.93
N LYS A 876 -2.04 40.96 2.02
CA LYS A 876 -1.57 42.09 1.22
C LYS A 876 -0.23 41.76 0.56
N SER A 877 -0.19 41.85 -0.77
CA SER A 877 0.99 41.50 -1.57
C SER A 877 2.21 42.32 -1.15
N GLY A 878 3.32 41.63 -0.89
CA GLY A 878 4.62 42.25 -0.58
C GLY A 878 4.69 42.98 0.77
N ALA A 879 3.66 42.85 1.62
CA ALA A 879 3.60 43.51 2.93
C ALA A 879 3.69 42.48 4.07
N ASP A 880 4.28 42.90 5.18
CA ASP A 880 4.37 42.07 6.38
C ASP A 880 3.01 41.92 7.08
N TYR A 881 2.82 40.83 7.84
CA TYR A 881 1.53 40.55 8.50
C TYR A 881 1.04 41.68 9.42
N LEU A 882 1.96 42.44 10.01
CA LEU A 882 1.60 43.59 10.86
C LEU A 882 0.92 44.70 10.04
N GLU A 883 1.30 44.85 8.78
CA GLU A 883 0.80 45.87 7.83
C GLU A 883 -0.43 45.41 7.03
N TRP A 884 -0.89 44.17 7.27
CA TRP A 884 -2.08 43.64 6.63
C TRP A 884 -3.33 44.38 7.12
N PRO A 885 -4.26 44.75 6.22
CA PRO A 885 -5.49 45.45 6.58
C PRO A 885 -6.38 44.56 7.44
N GLU A 886 -6.97 45.15 8.48
CA GLU A 886 -7.95 44.48 9.34
C GLU A 886 -9.36 44.60 8.72
N MET A 887 -10.02 43.46 8.54
CA MET A 887 -11.33 43.38 7.91
C MET A 887 -12.46 43.48 8.94
N ARG A 888 -13.52 44.21 8.60
CA ARG A 888 -14.74 44.29 9.41
C ARG A 888 -15.65 43.09 9.13
N GLU A 889 -16.29 42.56 10.17
CA GLU A 889 -17.13 41.35 10.06
C GLU A 889 -18.36 41.54 9.17
N ASP A 890 -18.92 42.75 9.09
CA ASP A 890 -20.06 43.10 8.23
C ASP A 890 -19.71 43.07 6.73
N THR A 891 -18.41 43.11 6.39
CA THR A 891 -17.90 43.01 5.01
C THR A 891 -17.65 41.57 4.57
N PHE A 892 -17.87 40.59 5.45
CA PHE A 892 -17.71 39.17 5.12
C PHE A 892 -18.72 38.71 4.06
N VAL A 893 -18.26 37.84 3.16
CA VAL A 893 -19.08 37.34 2.04
C VAL A 893 -19.28 35.83 2.13
N LEU A 894 -18.19 35.05 2.19
CA LEU A 894 -18.22 33.59 2.17
C LEU A 894 -16.87 32.98 2.53
N SER A 895 -16.87 31.69 2.86
CA SER A 895 -15.66 30.90 3.09
C SER A 895 -15.36 30.00 1.88
N ILE A 896 -14.10 29.90 1.44
CA ILE A 896 -13.68 29.03 0.32
C ILE A 896 -12.69 27.97 0.82
N TYR A 897 -13.04 26.71 0.63
CA TYR A 897 -12.20 25.55 0.91
C TYR A 897 -11.58 25.01 -0.39
N PRO A 898 -10.45 24.29 -0.33
CA PRO A 898 -9.93 23.55 -1.49
C PRO A 898 -11.02 22.68 -2.11
N ASP A 899 -11.11 22.73 -3.44
CA ASP A 899 -12.15 22.08 -4.24
C ASP A 899 -13.59 22.59 -4.06
N ASP A 900 -13.78 23.77 -3.47
CA ASP A 900 -15.01 24.54 -3.72
C ASP A 900 -14.96 25.17 -5.13
N TYR A 901 -16.10 25.20 -5.82
CA TYR A 901 -16.23 25.76 -7.15
C TYR A 901 -16.50 27.26 -7.09
N VAL A 902 -15.74 28.06 -7.84
CA VAL A 902 -15.74 29.52 -7.77
C VAL A 902 -15.79 30.14 -9.16
N CYS A 903 -16.44 31.29 -9.26
CA CYS A 903 -16.40 32.18 -10.43
C CYS A 903 -15.83 33.53 -10.00
N LEU A 904 -14.74 33.93 -10.64
CA LEU A 904 -14.04 35.19 -10.44
C LEU A 904 -14.34 36.11 -11.63
N THR A 905 -15.09 37.18 -11.39
CA THR A 905 -15.52 38.11 -12.44
C THR A 905 -14.79 39.45 -12.28
N GLY A 906 -13.91 39.78 -13.22
CA GLY A 906 -13.29 41.10 -13.37
C GLY A 906 -13.94 41.89 -14.51
N LYS A 907 -13.38 43.07 -14.85
CA LYS A 907 -13.90 43.93 -15.93
C LYS A 907 -13.92 43.24 -17.31
N ASP A 908 -12.82 42.56 -17.67
CA ASP A 908 -12.66 41.93 -19.00
C ASP A 908 -12.35 40.43 -18.93
N LYS A 909 -12.46 39.82 -17.74
CA LYS A 909 -12.01 38.44 -17.50
C LYS A 909 -12.96 37.71 -16.55
N ILE A 910 -13.45 36.55 -16.98
CA ILE A 910 -14.19 35.61 -16.15
C ILE A 910 -13.33 34.35 -16.02
N ILE A 911 -13.09 33.91 -14.78
CA ILE A 911 -12.37 32.67 -14.50
C ILE A 911 -13.28 31.81 -13.63
N GLU A 912 -13.68 30.65 -14.15
CA GLU A 912 -14.58 29.73 -13.47
C GLU A 912 -13.91 28.36 -13.31
N GLY A 913 -13.92 27.81 -12.09
CA GLY A 913 -13.26 26.53 -11.80
C GLY A 913 -13.21 26.19 -10.31
N TYR A 914 -12.42 25.17 -9.95
CA TYR A 914 -12.22 24.79 -8.54
C TYR A 914 -11.05 25.56 -7.93
N TYR A 915 -11.27 26.11 -6.74
CA TYR A 915 -10.21 26.72 -5.94
C TYR A 915 -9.23 25.65 -5.46
N VAL A 916 -7.92 25.90 -5.63
CA VAL A 916 -6.85 24.96 -5.23
C VAL A 916 -6.19 25.41 -3.93
N LYS A 917 -5.65 26.63 -3.93
CA LYS A 917 -4.95 27.22 -2.78
C LYS A 917 -4.82 28.74 -2.94
N ALA A 918 -4.43 29.41 -1.86
CA ALA A 918 -4.07 30.81 -1.85
C ALA A 918 -2.61 31.00 -1.47
N ASP A 919 -1.99 32.02 -2.05
CA ASP A 919 -0.67 32.48 -1.68
C ASP A 919 -0.81 33.80 -0.91
N ARG A 920 -0.41 33.74 0.36
CA ARG A 920 -0.48 34.88 1.27
C ARG A 920 0.58 35.96 1.00
N ALA A 921 1.70 35.62 0.37
CA ALA A 921 2.77 36.59 0.10
C ALA A 921 2.40 37.49 -1.08
N THR A 922 1.69 36.93 -2.05
CA THR A 922 1.27 37.61 -3.29
C THR A 922 -0.19 38.04 -3.29
N ALA A 923 -0.95 37.74 -2.22
CA ALA A 923 -2.39 37.96 -2.13
C ALA A 923 -3.17 37.45 -3.37
N SER A 924 -2.83 36.22 -3.79
CA SER A 924 -3.36 35.61 -5.01
C SER A 924 -3.90 34.20 -4.76
N VAL A 925 -4.70 33.69 -5.70
CA VAL A 925 -5.27 32.34 -5.65
C VAL A 925 -4.91 31.52 -6.89
N GLU A 926 -4.97 30.19 -6.75
CA GLU A 926 -4.89 29.23 -7.85
C GLU A 926 -6.28 28.61 -8.08
N VAL A 927 -6.72 28.62 -9.34
CA VAL A 927 -7.97 28.00 -9.79
C VAL A 927 -7.67 27.01 -10.91
N ARG A 928 -8.33 25.86 -10.88
CA ARG A 928 -8.23 24.81 -11.90
C ARG A 928 -9.54 24.60 -12.64
N GLY A 929 -9.46 24.29 -13.93
CA GLY A 929 -10.61 23.84 -14.71
C GLY A 929 -11.24 22.59 -14.11
N HIS A 930 -12.56 22.39 -14.29
CA HIS A 930 -13.27 21.29 -13.63
C HIS A 930 -12.69 19.91 -13.97
N ASP A 931 -12.22 19.75 -15.20
CA ASP A 931 -11.67 18.52 -15.75
C ASP A 931 -10.13 18.44 -15.72
N ASN A 932 -9.44 19.37 -15.06
CA ASN A 932 -7.97 19.54 -15.06
C ASN A 932 -7.33 19.95 -16.40
N SER A 933 -8.10 20.36 -17.41
CA SER A 933 -7.54 20.82 -18.70
C SER A 933 -6.62 22.03 -18.58
N TRP A 934 -6.78 22.84 -17.53
CA TRP A 934 -5.92 23.98 -17.24
C TRP A 934 -5.84 24.24 -15.73
N SER A 935 -4.76 24.90 -15.30
CA SER A 935 -4.63 25.53 -13.99
C SER A 935 -4.04 26.91 -14.15
N LYS A 936 -4.61 27.91 -13.46
CA LYS A 936 -4.12 29.28 -13.48
C LYS A 936 -3.73 29.70 -12.07
N ARG A 937 -2.43 29.98 -11.92
CA ARG A 937 -1.81 30.45 -10.68
C ARG A 937 -1.77 31.97 -10.62
N SER A 938 -1.53 32.49 -9.42
CA SER A 938 -1.26 33.91 -9.19
C SER A 938 -2.39 34.84 -9.63
N ILE A 939 -3.65 34.41 -9.47
CA ILE A 939 -4.82 35.24 -9.77
C ILE A 939 -5.03 36.22 -8.62
N GLY A 940 -4.76 37.51 -8.84
CA GLY A 940 -5.07 38.57 -7.88
C GLY A 940 -6.58 38.82 -7.82
N ILE A 941 -7.18 38.69 -6.64
CA ILE A 941 -8.65 38.79 -6.49
C ILE A 941 -9.15 40.20 -6.16
N LYS A 942 -8.27 41.15 -5.86
CA LYS A 942 -8.64 42.49 -5.35
C LYS A 942 -9.67 43.23 -6.21
N SER A 943 -9.55 43.13 -7.53
CA SER A 943 -10.44 43.77 -8.50
C SER A 943 -11.48 42.82 -9.10
N MET A 944 -11.72 41.65 -8.48
CA MET A 944 -12.63 40.62 -8.98
C MET A 944 -13.77 40.38 -7.99
N LYS A 945 -14.98 40.22 -8.50
CA LYS A 945 -16.12 39.70 -7.73
C LYS A 945 -16.00 38.18 -7.61
N VAL A 946 -16.19 37.65 -6.40
CA VAL A 946 -16.04 36.23 -6.11
C VAL A 946 -17.40 35.61 -5.82
N THR A 947 -17.82 34.65 -6.63
CA THR A 947 -19.06 33.88 -6.43
C THR A 947 -18.73 32.41 -6.22
N LYS A 948 -19.37 31.78 -5.23
CA LYS A 948 -19.18 30.36 -4.89
C LYS A 948 -20.39 29.54 -5.34
N TYR A 949 -20.14 28.34 -5.84
CA TYR A 949 -21.17 27.39 -6.26
C TYR A 949 -21.03 26.06 -5.53
N TYR A 950 -22.16 25.41 -5.29
CA TYR A 950 -22.20 23.99 -4.97
C TYR A 950 -22.37 23.18 -6.24
N ILE A 951 -21.50 22.18 -6.42
CA ILE A 951 -21.61 21.21 -7.50
C ILE A 951 -22.07 19.89 -6.87
N ASP A 952 -23.21 19.36 -7.30
CA ASP A 952 -23.71 18.08 -6.79
C ASP A 952 -22.92 16.88 -7.37
N PRO A 953 -23.15 15.65 -6.89
CA PRO A 953 -22.43 14.48 -7.38
C PRO A 953 -22.61 14.18 -8.89
N LEU A 954 -23.65 14.74 -9.53
CA LEU A 954 -23.91 14.58 -10.96
C LEU A 954 -23.37 15.74 -11.79
N GLY A 955 -22.69 16.70 -11.17
CA GLY A 955 -22.08 17.85 -11.85
C GLY A 955 -23.03 19.03 -12.06
N ARG A 956 -24.19 19.06 -11.40
CA ARG A 956 -25.12 20.20 -11.53
C ARG A 956 -24.66 21.35 -10.65
N LYS A 957 -24.71 22.56 -11.20
CA LYS A 957 -24.22 23.80 -10.60
C LYS A 957 -25.36 24.57 -9.92
N TYR A 958 -25.19 24.88 -8.63
CA TYR A 958 -26.14 25.67 -7.84
C TYR A 958 -25.40 26.86 -7.20
N ALA A 959 -25.91 28.07 -7.40
CA ALA A 959 -25.33 29.28 -6.80
C ALA A 959 -25.58 29.30 -5.29
N LEU A 960 -24.56 29.65 -4.52
CA LEU A 960 -24.71 29.85 -3.08
C LEU A 960 -24.88 31.35 -2.78
N SER A 961 -25.79 31.65 -1.85
CA SER A 961 -25.95 33.00 -1.29
C SER A 961 -24.79 33.35 -0.36
N ARG A 962 -24.67 34.65 -0.04
CA ARG A 962 -23.70 35.14 0.95
C ARG A 962 -23.90 34.43 2.29
N GLU A 963 -22.80 34.06 2.94
CA GLU A 963 -22.82 33.50 4.27
C GLU A 963 -23.12 34.62 5.29
N LYS A 964 -24.02 34.38 6.25
CA LYS A 964 -24.45 35.40 7.21
C LYS A 964 -23.38 35.78 8.22
N GLU A 965 -22.49 34.85 8.55
CA GLU A 965 -21.47 35.02 9.58
C GLU A 965 -20.29 34.07 9.32
N ARG A 966 -19.11 34.44 9.83
CA ARG A 966 -17.94 33.58 9.85
C ARG A 966 -18.10 32.52 10.92
N LYS A 967 -18.06 31.25 10.52
CA LYS A 967 -18.22 30.13 11.45
C LYS A 967 -16.88 29.54 11.86
N VAL A 968 -16.71 29.34 13.16
CA VAL A 968 -15.71 28.40 13.68
C VAL A 968 -16.28 26.99 13.49
N PRO A 969 -15.65 26.13 12.67
CA PRO A 969 -16.27 24.89 12.22
C PRO A 969 -16.69 23.89 13.32
N TRP A 970 -16.11 23.95 14.52
CA TRP A 970 -16.46 23.07 15.65
C TRP A 970 -17.68 23.54 16.45
N ARG A 971 -18.12 24.80 16.30
CA ARG A 971 -19.27 25.35 17.05
C ARG A 971 -20.63 25.06 16.41
N THR A 972 -20.65 24.62 15.15
CA THR A 972 -21.85 24.01 14.58
C THR A 972 -21.82 22.52 14.91
N ALA A 973 -22.36 22.16 16.07
CA ALA A 973 -23.03 20.86 16.17
C ALA A 973 -24.00 20.76 14.98
N PRO A 974 -24.16 19.60 14.34
CA PRO A 974 -25.26 19.44 13.42
C PRO A 974 -26.54 19.73 14.23
N SER A 975 -27.26 20.79 13.86
CA SER A 975 -28.68 20.86 14.20
C SER A 975 -29.27 19.56 13.68
N THR A 976 -29.77 18.76 14.63
CA THR A 976 -30.46 17.48 14.47
C THR A 976 -31.27 17.35 13.19
#